data_AF-A0A550H5I1-F1
#
_entry.id   AF-A0A550H5I1-F1
#
_cell.length_a   1.000
_cell.length_b   1.000
_cell.length_c   1.000
_cell.angle_alpha   90.00
_cell.angle_beta   90.00
_cell.angle_gamma   90.00
#
_symmetry.space_group_name_H-M   'P 1'
#
loop_
_entity.id
_entity.type
_entity.pdbx_description
1 polymer ?
#
loop_
_entity_poly.entity_id
_entity_poly.type
_entity_poly.pdbx_seq_one_letter_code
_entity_poly.pdbx_strand_id
1 'polypeptide(L)'
;GDFLYTNKTLSPSGYVEEWWVKDLKLALTVRFNGDIAKAAEAAKISGEKISSFLGESFEKKPTAREAIALSMHLDVPLHPSSTFFWSNLPSVQEVEILQKWLSESEVTLEDDAVQKIVGIIEPNVAQALRKIFAPHRIINGKIVLEGEDACSFAFCLGYGTSRKLDSSQVESVLKAVSLLSGVEVRDKAPTFVGARMGRPEKAKRREMRPLVHVLFPVSLAGGSHRDITEAAKKGPVFLEISRRKCPSCKTFTFKVKCTDCGCETIPEKSCPRCGRSLKDNSCPTCKARAVQYQRQAFNFRELLDTTCSSLSVPLPKILKGVKGLTNENKTPEIIEKGVLRSKHDLSVYKDGTVRFDATNAPLTHFKPDEVGVSVEKLRQLGYSHDIHGVSLDDPNQICELKIQDVVIPRAAGEYFVHVANFIDELLVRVYKLPSYYNIQRPDDLVGHLLMGLAPHTCVSILGRVIGFTELNVCYAHPIWHSAKRRDCDGDEDAVMLALDILLNFSRKYLPSQIGGIMDAPLLLIPFVNTKEVQRQAHDFDVDGVYSLEFYEKTLEKAEAKKVSSIIDLVSHRLGTEAQFEGFKFTTPVSNINLGNSNSAYKQFKSMVEKLNMQLELGEKIDAVDVRHVALKVLTTHFIRDIAGNLRAFSTQAFRCKSCNKRFRRLPLRGKCPFCNGSLTLTVYRGGIEKYLDAAQRLIDKYDLPNYYAQRIALIKDEIESMFDNKKPKQVSLIDFA
;
A
#
# COMPACT_ATOMS: atom_id res chain seq x y z
N GLY A 1 1.05 -15.68 13.60
CA GLY A 1 0.03 -14.61 13.62
C GLY A 1 -1.09 -14.70 12.55
N ASP A 2 -0.80 -14.53 11.25
CA ASP A 2 -1.85 -14.36 10.22
C ASP A 2 -2.81 -15.56 10.06
N PHE A 3 -2.31 -16.80 10.21
CA PHE A 3 -3.14 -18.01 10.28
C PHE A 3 -4.12 -17.98 11.45
N LEU A 4 -3.72 -17.41 12.60
CA LEU A 4 -4.57 -17.31 13.79
C LEU A 4 -5.69 -16.28 13.61
N TYR A 5 -5.36 -15.11 13.04
CA TYR A 5 -6.35 -14.06 12.76
C TYR A 5 -7.41 -14.52 11.76
N THR A 6 -6.97 -15.20 10.69
CA THR A 6 -7.86 -15.76 9.66
C THR A 6 -8.54 -17.07 10.07
N ASN A 7 -8.20 -17.62 11.24
CA ASN A 7 -8.66 -18.90 11.77
C ASN A 7 -8.50 -20.06 10.77
N LYS A 8 -7.40 -20.06 10.02
CA LYS A 8 -7.04 -21.13 9.09
C LYS A 8 -6.23 -22.21 9.80
N THR A 9 -6.34 -23.45 9.32
CA THR A 9 -5.41 -24.51 9.70
C THR A 9 -4.01 -24.17 9.19
N LEU A 10 -2.99 -24.56 9.95
CA LEU A 10 -1.62 -24.43 9.51
C LEU A 10 -1.43 -25.27 8.24
N SER A 11 -0.76 -24.68 7.25
CA SER A 11 -0.32 -25.45 6.09
C SER A 11 1.05 -26.07 6.41
N PRO A 12 1.37 -27.24 5.83
CA PRO A 12 2.68 -27.87 6.04
C PRO A 12 3.80 -26.89 5.71
N SER A 13 4.72 -26.69 6.66
CA SER A 13 5.92 -25.90 6.43
C SER A 13 6.84 -26.62 5.47
N GLY A 14 7.53 -25.86 4.62
CA GLY A 14 8.71 -26.36 3.94
C GLY A 14 9.83 -26.63 4.93
N TYR A 15 10.76 -27.51 4.53
CA TYR A 15 11.99 -27.70 5.26
C TYR A 15 12.93 -26.53 5.01
N VAL A 16 13.00 -25.63 5.98
CA VAL A 16 13.74 -24.35 5.94
C VAL A 16 14.92 -24.37 6.90
N GLU A 17 15.86 -23.45 6.71
CA GLU A 17 17.10 -23.39 7.49
C GLU A 17 16.83 -23.27 9.01
N GLU A 18 15.80 -22.52 9.40
CA GLU A 18 15.41 -22.37 10.81
C GLU A 18 14.99 -23.70 11.45
N TRP A 19 14.30 -24.56 10.67
CA TRP A 19 13.92 -25.90 11.12
C TRP A 19 15.13 -26.83 11.15
N TRP A 20 15.96 -26.82 10.10
CA TRP A 20 17.17 -27.65 10.05
C TRP A 20 18.11 -27.39 11.23
N VAL A 21 18.27 -26.13 11.65
CA VAL A 21 19.05 -25.79 12.86
C VAL A 21 18.48 -26.45 14.12
N LYS A 22 17.16 -26.60 14.23
CA LYS A 22 16.52 -27.29 15.37
C LYS A 22 16.79 -28.79 15.32
N ASP A 23 16.71 -29.40 14.14
CA ASP A 23 17.05 -30.81 13.96
C ASP A 23 18.53 -31.07 14.29
N LEU A 24 19.43 -30.17 13.87
CA LEU A 24 20.85 -30.25 14.22
C LEU A 24 21.07 -30.13 15.73
N LYS A 25 20.43 -29.17 16.41
CA LYS A 25 20.51 -29.04 17.88
C LYS A 25 19.98 -30.29 18.58
N LEU A 26 18.89 -30.87 18.08
CA LEU A 26 18.33 -32.11 18.62
C LEU A 26 19.31 -33.28 18.46
N ALA A 27 19.89 -33.45 17.26
CA ALA A 27 20.86 -34.51 17.00
C ALA A 27 22.11 -34.38 17.88
N LEU A 28 22.63 -33.16 18.05
CA LEU A 28 23.76 -32.89 18.96
C LEU A 28 23.42 -33.25 20.41
N THR A 29 22.21 -32.92 20.86
CA THR A 29 21.78 -33.19 22.24
C THR A 29 21.59 -34.68 22.49
N VAL A 30 20.89 -35.37 21.59
CA VAL A 30 20.52 -36.79 21.75
C VAL A 30 21.71 -37.74 21.54
N ARG A 31 22.58 -37.45 20.57
CA ARG A 31 23.68 -38.38 20.19
C ARG A 31 25.02 -38.04 20.82
N PHE A 32 25.27 -36.77 21.08
CA PHE A 32 26.58 -36.28 21.54
C PHE A 32 26.51 -35.62 22.92
N ASN A 33 25.36 -35.69 23.62
CA ASN A 33 25.13 -35.00 24.90
C ASN A 33 25.44 -33.49 24.84
N GLY A 34 25.26 -32.86 23.66
CA GLY A 34 25.58 -31.45 23.42
C GLY A 34 27.07 -31.14 23.20
N ASP A 35 27.93 -32.15 23.10
CA ASP A 35 29.36 -31.99 22.87
C ASP A 35 29.66 -31.72 21.39
N ILE A 36 29.89 -30.45 21.06
CA ILE A 36 30.19 -29.98 19.70
C ILE A 36 31.52 -30.56 19.19
N ALA A 37 32.50 -30.80 20.06
CA ALA A 37 33.81 -31.30 19.65
C ALA A 37 33.72 -32.75 19.13
N LYS A 38 32.92 -33.59 19.79
CA LYS A 38 32.67 -34.97 19.34
C LYS A 38 31.88 -35.02 18.04
N ALA A 39 30.89 -34.14 17.90
CA ALA A 39 30.13 -34.05 16.65
C ALA A 39 31.00 -33.54 15.49
N ALA A 40 31.89 -32.59 15.76
CA ALA A 40 32.88 -32.09 14.82
C ALA A 40 33.83 -33.18 14.33
N GLU A 41 34.34 -34.00 15.25
CA GLU A 41 35.20 -35.14 14.92
C GLU A 41 34.46 -36.18 14.08
N ALA A 42 33.23 -36.53 14.46
CA ALA A 42 32.41 -37.49 13.73
C ALA A 42 32.06 -37.02 12.30
N ALA A 43 31.71 -35.74 12.14
CA ALA A 43 31.35 -35.16 10.85
C ALA A 43 32.57 -34.69 10.02
N LYS A 44 33.79 -34.74 10.59
CA LYS A 44 35.02 -34.17 10.00
C LYS A 44 34.88 -32.69 9.63
N ILE A 45 34.13 -31.93 10.42
CA ILE A 45 33.91 -30.48 10.25
C ILE A 45 34.37 -29.79 11.52
N SER A 46 35.07 -28.65 11.40
CA SER A 46 35.52 -27.88 12.58
C SER A 46 34.36 -27.48 13.49
N GLY A 47 34.53 -27.60 14.81
CA GLY A 47 33.50 -27.22 15.79
C GLY A 47 33.07 -25.74 15.72
N GLU A 48 33.97 -24.84 15.29
CA GLU A 48 33.65 -23.44 15.03
C GLU A 48 32.60 -23.28 13.92
N LYS A 49 32.72 -24.05 12.83
CA LYS A 49 31.73 -24.05 11.73
C LYS A 49 30.38 -24.55 12.20
N ILE A 50 30.34 -25.67 12.94
CA ILE A 50 29.08 -26.19 13.50
C ILE A 50 28.44 -25.14 14.41
N SER A 51 29.22 -24.49 15.27
CA SER A 51 28.72 -23.41 16.13
C SER A 51 28.19 -22.23 15.32
N SER A 52 28.87 -21.88 14.22
CA SER A 52 28.44 -20.80 13.33
C SER A 52 27.12 -21.11 12.61
N PHE A 53 26.90 -22.35 12.19
CA PHE A 53 25.63 -22.79 11.59
C PHE A 53 24.46 -22.71 12.57
N LEU A 54 24.73 -22.90 13.87
CA LEU A 54 23.72 -22.83 14.94
C LEU A 54 23.37 -21.39 15.35
N GLY A 55 24.27 -20.43 15.13
CA GLY A 55 24.15 -19.03 15.55
C GLY A 55 23.78 -18.06 14.43
N GLU A 56 24.27 -18.29 13.21
CA GLU A 56 24.16 -17.37 12.07
C GLU A 56 23.62 -18.09 10.82
N SER A 57 22.54 -18.86 10.96
CA SER A 57 22.03 -19.78 9.95
C SER A 57 21.65 -19.17 8.60
N PHE A 58 21.39 -17.87 8.55
CA PHE A 58 21.08 -17.15 7.31
C PHE A 58 22.32 -16.69 6.55
N GLU A 59 23.40 -16.34 7.25
CA GLU A 59 24.64 -15.82 6.66
C GLU A 59 25.64 -16.93 6.36
N LYS A 60 25.77 -17.89 7.28
CA LYS A 60 26.71 -19.01 7.17
C LYS A 60 25.94 -20.30 6.93
N LYS A 61 25.88 -20.69 5.65
CA LYS A 61 25.28 -21.96 5.21
C LYS A 61 26.36 -23.01 5.00
N PRO A 62 26.11 -24.29 5.34
CA PRO A 62 27.02 -25.36 5.00
C PRO A 62 27.11 -25.51 3.47
N THR A 63 28.31 -25.76 2.97
CA THR A 63 28.51 -26.17 1.58
C THR A 63 27.83 -27.52 1.34
N ALA A 64 27.56 -27.88 0.08
CA ALA A 64 26.93 -29.18 -0.23
C ALA A 64 27.67 -30.37 0.39
N ARG A 65 29.01 -30.34 0.40
CA ARG A 65 29.85 -31.38 1.02
C ARG A 65 29.65 -31.43 2.54
N GLU A 66 29.64 -30.29 3.20
CA GLU A 66 29.43 -30.20 4.65
C GLU A 66 28.01 -30.65 5.03
N ALA A 67 27.00 -30.24 4.25
CA ALA A 67 25.62 -30.67 4.45
C ALA A 67 25.48 -32.19 4.35
N ILE A 68 26.08 -32.80 3.33
CA ILE A 68 26.11 -34.26 3.14
C ILE A 68 26.80 -34.95 4.31
N ALA A 69 27.98 -34.46 4.74
CA ALA A 69 28.74 -35.04 5.85
C ALA A 69 27.96 -34.97 7.16
N LEU A 70 27.34 -33.81 7.46
CA LEU A 70 26.47 -33.65 8.63
C LEU A 70 25.29 -34.63 8.59
N SER A 71 24.63 -34.77 7.44
CA SER A 71 23.50 -35.70 7.30
C SER A 71 23.92 -37.16 7.45
N MET A 72 25.02 -37.59 6.83
CA MET A 72 25.48 -38.98 6.90
C MET A 72 25.99 -39.37 8.29
N HIS A 73 26.68 -38.47 8.99
CA HIS A 73 27.34 -38.79 10.26
C HIS A 73 26.49 -38.45 11.50
N LEU A 74 25.64 -37.42 11.42
CA LEU A 74 24.81 -36.99 12.53
C LEU A 74 23.33 -37.43 12.38
N ASP A 75 22.95 -37.99 11.23
CA ASP A 75 21.58 -38.41 10.90
C ASP A 75 20.56 -37.27 11.01
N VAL A 76 20.99 -36.10 10.56
CA VAL A 76 20.14 -34.91 10.38
C VAL A 76 19.64 -34.92 8.93
N PRO A 77 18.39 -34.52 8.64
CA PRO A 77 17.93 -34.42 7.26
C PRO A 77 18.83 -33.50 6.42
N LEU A 78 18.85 -33.72 5.10
CA LEU A 78 19.68 -32.95 4.18
C LEU A 78 19.36 -31.45 4.28
N HIS A 79 20.39 -30.62 4.32
CA HIS A 79 20.22 -29.17 4.45
C HIS A 79 19.34 -28.60 3.32
N PRO A 80 18.42 -27.65 3.60
CA PRO A 80 17.52 -27.05 2.60
C PRO A 80 18.22 -26.44 1.38
N SER A 81 19.41 -25.86 1.53
CA SER A 81 20.19 -25.32 0.40
C SER A 81 20.60 -26.39 -0.61
N SER A 82 20.90 -27.60 -0.13
CA SER A 82 21.31 -28.77 -0.93
C SER A 82 20.12 -29.66 -1.32
N THR A 83 18.89 -29.24 -1.04
CA THR A 83 17.69 -29.99 -1.36
C THR A 83 16.95 -29.33 -2.52
N PHE A 84 16.62 -30.10 -3.56
CA PHE A 84 15.80 -29.64 -4.69
C PHE A 84 14.30 -29.83 -4.42
N PHE A 85 13.46 -29.28 -5.29
CA PHE A 85 12.00 -29.36 -5.19
C PHE A 85 11.49 -30.71 -5.71
N TRP A 86 11.97 -31.81 -5.12
CA TRP A 86 11.71 -33.17 -5.57
C TRP A 86 10.21 -33.52 -5.63
N SER A 87 9.40 -32.99 -4.72
CA SER A 87 7.95 -33.17 -4.70
C SER A 87 7.21 -32.62 -5.93
N ASN A 88 7.86 -31.77 -6.74
CA ASN A 88 7.28 -31.28 -7.99
C ASN A 88 7.29 -32.34 -9.11
N LEU A 89 8.03 -33.44 -8.95
CA LEU A 89 7.98 -34.56 -9.87
C LEU A 89 6.68 -35.35 -9.64
N PRO A 90 5.88 -35.62 -10.69
CA PRO A 90 4.59 -36.29 -10.56
C PRO A 90 4.72 -37.79 -10.24
N SER A 91 5.85 -38.43 -10.51
CA SER A 91 6.04 -39.86 -10.30
C SER A 91 7.50 -40.23 -10.02
N VAL A 92 7.68 -41.40 -9.40
CA VAL A 92 9.00 -42.00 -9.12
C VAL A 92 9.76 -42.32 -10.42
N GLN A 93 9.06 -42.58 -11.52
CA GLN A 93 9.67 -42.84 -12.83
C GLN A 93 10.50 -41.66 -13.33
N GLU A 94 10.11 -40.42 -13.02
CA GLU A 94 10.94 -39.25 -13.39
C GLU A 94 12.27 -39.23 -12.63
N VAL A 95 12.31 -39.76 -11.40
CA VAL A 95 13.56 -39.92 -10.64
C VAL A 95 14.45 -40.99 -11.28
N GLU A 96 13.88 -42.11 -11.73
CA GLU A 96 14.61 -43.16 -12.44
C GLU A 96 15.23 -42.66 -13.74
N ILE A 97 14.50 -41.82 -14.49
CA ILE A 97 15.00 -41.17 -15.71
C ILE A 97 16.22 -40.29 -15.38
N LEU A 98 16.14 -39.48 -14.32
CA LEU A 98 17.26 -38.64 -13.88
C LEU A 98 18.46 -39.48 -13.41
N GLN A 99 18.21 -40.57 -12.67
CA GLN A 99 19.26 -41.49 -12.23
C GLN A 99 19.97 -42.16 -13.42
N LYS A 100 19.20 -42.65 -14.39
CA LYS A 100 19.74 -43.27 -15.61
C LYS A 100 20.57 -42.26 -16.40
N TRP A 101 20.01 -41.07 -16.62
CA TRP A 101 20.71 -40.00 -17.33
C TRP A 101 22.04 -39.63 -16.63
N LEU A 102 22.04 -39.54 -15.30
CA LEU A 102 23.26 -39.29 -14.54
C LEU A 102 24.31 -40.40 -14.71
N SER A 103 23.87 -41.67 -14.78
CA SER A 103 24.78 -42.80 -14.99
C SER A 103 25.46 -42.82 -16.37
N GLU A 104 24.81 -42.20 -17.37
CA GLU A 104 25.32 -42.06 -18.74
C GLU A 104 26.08 -40.74 -18.97
N SER A 105 26.10 -39.85 -17.97
CA SER A 105 26.70 -38.52 -18.07
C SER A 105 28.19 -38.52 -17.70
N GLU A 106 28.94 -37.57 -18.28
CA GLU A 106 30.33 -37.29 -17.90
C GLU A 106 30.35 -36.52 -16.58
N VAL A 107 30.90 -37.12 -15.52
CA VAL A 107 30.98 -36.52 -14.18
C VAL A 107 32.43 -36.18 -13.85
N THR A 108 32.69 -34.92 -13.50
CA THR A 108 34.00 -34.45 -13.04
C THR A 108 34.02 -34.37 -11.52
N LEU A 109 35.01 -35.01 -10.91
CA LEU A 109 35.24 -35.03 -9.47
C LEU A 109 36.42 -34.12 -9.12
N GLU A 110 36.26 -33.35 -8.04
CA GLU A 110 37.35 -32.61 -7.37
C GLU A 110 37.26 -32.96 -5.88
N ASP A 111 38.35 -33.42 -5.27
CA ASP A 111 38.40 -33.90 -3.87
C ASP A 111 37.25 -34.85 -3.49
N ASP A 112 37.04 -35.91 -4.28
CA ASP A 112 35.98 -36.93 -4.10
C ASP A 112 34.53 -36.40 -4.15
N ALA A 113 34.31 -35.15 -4.55
CA ALA A 113 32.97 -34.59 -4.74
C ALA A 113 32.70 -34.19 -6.18
N VAL A 114 31.44 -34.38 -6.60
CA VAL A 114 30.98 -34.01 -7.94
C VAL A 114 30.96 -32.50 -8.07
N GLN A 115 31.78 -31.97 -8.98
CA GLN A 115 31.85 -30.54 -9.27
C GLN A 115 31.09 -30.18 -10.55
N LYS A 116 31.04 -31.11 -11.51
CA LYS A 116 30.41 -30.86 -12.81
C LYS A 116 29.82 -32.14 -13.39
N ILE A 117 28.62 -32.03 -13.95
CA ILE A 117 27.91 -33.10 -14.65
C ILE A 117 27.58 -32.61 -16.05
N VAL A 118 27.97 -33.36 -17.07
CA VAL A 118 27.73 -33.06 -18.48
C VAL A 118 27.06 -34.24 -19.15
N GLY A 119 25.80 -34.08 -19.54
CA GLY A 119 25.02 -35.14 -20.19
C GLY A 119 24.34 -34.67 -21.47
N ILE A 120 23.89 -35.63 -22.30
CA ILE A 120 23.15 -35.34 -23.53
C ILE A 120 21.80 -34.71 -23.19
N ILE A 121 21.33 -33.76 -24.01
CA ILE A 121 20.00 -33.17 -23.81
C ILE A 121 18.90 -34.16 -24.18
N GLU A 122 18.11 -34.55 -23.17
CA GLU A 122 16.87 -35.29 -23.36
C GLU A 122 15.68 -34.42 -22.93
N PRO A 123 14.58 -34.35 -23.72
CA PRO A 123 13.42 -33.51 -23.39
C PRO A 123 12.82 -33.81 -22.01
N ASN A 124 12.72 -35.10 -21.65
CA ASN A 124 12.15 -35.54 -20.38
C ASN A 124 13.04 -35.16 -19.19
N VAL A 125 14.36 -35.32 -19.33
CA VAL A 125 15.35 -34.91 -18.32
C VAL A 125 15.34 -33.39 -18.15
N ALA A 126 15.36 -32.63 -19.25
CA ALA A 126 15.31 -31.17 -19.19
C ALA A 126 14.02 -30.68 -18.53
N GLN A 127 12.88 -31.33 -18.78
CA GLN A 127 11.62 -31.01 -18.13
C GLN A 127 11.64 -31.35 -16.64
N ALA A 128 12.17 -32.52 -16.25
CA ALA A 128 12.29 -32.92 -14.86
C ALA A 128 13.23 -31.98 -14.07
N LEU A 129 14.39 -31.61 -14.63
CA LEU A 129 15.32 -30.64 -14.04
C LEU A 129 14.66 -29.27 -13.83
N ARG A 130 13.81 -28.82 -14.77
CA ARG A 130 13.02 -27.59 -14.63
C ARG A 130 11.97 -27.70 -13.51
N LYS A 131 11.29 -28.85 -13.37
CA LYS A 131 10.28 -29.06 -12.30
C LYS A 131 10.89 -28.99 -10.91
N ILE A 132 12.07 -29.57 -10.71
CA ILE A 132 12.78 -29.54 -9.41
C ILE A 132 13.56 -28.24 -9.18
N PHE A 133 13.53 -27.31 -10.14
CA PHE A 133 14.29 -26.06 -10.16
C PHE A 133 15.81 -26.26 -9.99
N ALA A 134 16.37 -27.33 -10.56
CA ALA A 134 17.80 -27.55 -10.57
C ALA A 134 18.50 -26.56 -11.53
N PRO A 135 19.39 -25.68 -11.05
CA PRO A 135 20.12 -24.75 -11.91
C PRO A 135 21.01 -25.50 -12.91
N HIS A 136 20.77 -25.31 -14.19
CA HIS A 136 21.55 -25.95 -15.26
C HIS A 136 21.69 -25.04 -16.48
N ARG A 137 22.72 -25.31 -17.29
CA ARG A 137 22.97 -24.62 -18.56
C ARG A 137 22.87 -25.61 -19.71
N ILE A 138 22.49 -25.11 -20.89
CA ILE A 138 22.49 -25.90 -22.12
C ILE A 138 23.58 -25.33 -23.02
N ILE A 139 24.66 -26.08 -23.22
CA ILE A 139 25.84 -25.68 -24.02
C ILE A 139 26.10 -26.76 -25.06
N ASN A 140 26.16 -26.40 -26.34
CA ASN A 140 26.45 -27.32 -27.46
C ASN A 140 25.56 -28.58 -27.46
N GLY A 141 24.27 -28.45 -27.10
CA GLY A 141 23.34 -29.58 -27.04
C GLY A 141 23.55 -30.53 -25.84
N LYS A 142 24.37 -30.14 -24.86
CA LYS A 142 24.54 -30.87 -23.59
C LYS A 142 23.98 -30.07 -22.42
N ILE A 143 23.41 -30.78 -21.44
CA ILE A 143 23.00 -30.21 -20.15
C ILE A 143 24.22 -30.22 -19.23
N VAL A 144 24.49 -29.08 -18.59
CA VAL A 144 25.63 -28.86 -17.71
C VAL A 144 25.13 -28.39 -16.35
N LEU A 145 25.43 -29.17 -15.31
CA LEU A 145 25.29 -28.76 -13.89
C LEU A 145 26.67 -28.54 -13.31
N GLU A 146 26.85 -27.47 -12.52
CA GLU A 146 28.14 -27.05 -11.97
C GLU A 146 28.01 -26.67 -10.49
N GLY A 147 29.10 -26.82 -9.75
CA GLY A 147 29.22 -26.36 -8.36
C GLY A 147 28.42 -27.18 -7.35
N GLU A 148 27.87 -26.50 -6.34
CA GLU A 148 27.14 -27.13 -5.23
C GLU A 148 25.87 -27.87 -5.68
N ASP A 149 25.21 -27.37 -6.73
CA ASP A 149 24.02 -27.99 -7.29
C ASP A 149 24.34 -29.35 -7.92
N ALA A 150 25.47 -29.46 -8.63
CA ALA A 150 25.92 -30.73 -9.21
C ALA A 150 26.24 -31.76 -8.13
N CYS A 151 26.92 -31.33 -7.06
CA CYS A 151 27.22 -32.17 -5.90
C CYS A 151 25.94 -32.70 -5.24
N SER A 152 25.02 -31.79 -4.93
CA SER A 152 23.74 -32.12 -4.29
C SER A 152 22.90 -33.05 -5.18
N PHE A 153 22.85 -32.79 -6.48
CA PHE A 153 22.06 -33.57 -7.44
C PHE A 153 22.60 -35.00 -7.56
N ALA A 154 23.92 -35.15 -7.72
CA ALA A 154 24.54 -36.47 -7.80
C ALA A 154 24.36 -37.28 -6.51
N PHE A 155 24.53 -36.63 -5.36
CA PHE A 155 24.33 -37.27 -4.06
C PHE A 155 22.88 -37.72 -3.84
N CYS A 156 21.89 -36.86 -4.13
CA CYS A 156 20.48 -37.19 -4.01
C CYS A 156 20.08 -38.41 -4.87
N LEU A 157 20.73 -38.60 -6.02
CA LEU A 157 20.48 -39.74 -6.92
C LEU A 157 21.36 -40.97 -6.65
N GLY A 158 22.16 -40.94 -5.58
CA GLY A 158 22.99 -42.06 -5.15
C GLY A 158 24.18 -42.35 -6.07
N TYR A 159 24.72 -41.33 -6.76
CA TYR A 159 25.90 -41.49 -7.63
C TYR A 159 27.09 -42.09 -6.87
N GLY A 160 27.76 -43.07 -7.49
CA GLY A 160 28.86 -43.80 -6.86
C GLY A 160 28.45 -44.89 -5.85
N THR A 161 27.15 -45.09 -5.62
CA THR A 161 26.63 -46.18 -4.78
C THR A 161 25.97 -47.28 -5.62
N SER A 162 25.89 -48.51 -5.07
CA SER A 162 25.20 -49.63 -5.72
C SER A 162 23.67 -49.61 -5.52
N ARG A 163 23.10 -48.51 -5.00
CA ARG A 163 21.68 -48.40 -4.65
C ARG A 163 20.86 -48.15 -5.92
N LYS A 164 20.07 -49.15 -6.30
CA LYS A 164 19.12 -49.04 -7.41
C LYS A 164 17.71 -48.87 -6.88
N LEU A 165 16.92 -48.07 -7.58
CA LEU A 165 15.50 -47.92 -7.30
C LEU A 165 14.72 -49.08 -7.93
N ASP A 166 13.79 -49.64 -7.16
CA ASP A 166 12.73 -50.49 -7.68
C ASP A 166 11.41 -49.72 -7.50
N SER A 167 10.92 -49.11 -8.59
CA SER A 167 9.70 -48.28 -8.59
C SER A 167 8.46 -49.01 -8.09
N SER A 168 8.46 -50.35 -8.06
CA SER A 168 7.32 -51.14 -7.58
C SER A 168 7.14 -51.09 -6.05
N GLN A 169 8.18 -50.69 -5.29
CA GLN A 169 8.19 -50.73 -3.83
C GLN A 169 8.13 -49.35 -3.16
N VAL A 170 8.16 -48.26 -3.93
CA VAL A 170 8.31 -46.90 -3.38
C VAL A 170 7.07 -46.05 -3.63
N GLU A 171 6.42 -45.65 -2.53
CA GLU A 171 5.14 -44.92 -2.56
C GLU A 171 5.26 -43.44 -2.95
N SER A 172 6.43 -42.82 -2.76
CA SER A 172 6.60 -41.37 -2.99
C SER A 172 8.00 -41.00 -3.49
N VAL A 173 8.07 -39.91 -4.25
CA VAL A 173 9.32 -39.36 -4.80
C VAL A 173 10.34 -39.03 -3.70
N LEU A 174 9.91 -38.43 -2.59
CA LEU A 174 10.82 -38.09 -1.47
C LEU A 174 11.42 -39.34 -0.80
N LYS A 175 10.60 -40.39 -0.59
CA LYS A 175 11.11 -41.67 -0.09
C LYS A 175 12.12 -42.28 -1.07
N ALA A 176 11.87 -42.19 -2.38
CA ALA A 176 12.78 -42.67 -3.42
C ALA A 176 14.14 -41.99 -3.34
N VAL A 177 14.16 -40.66 -3.27
CA VAL A 177 15.38 -39.85 -3.16
C VAL A 177 16.11 -40.10 -1.83
N SER A 178 15.36 -40.26 -0.73
CA SER A 178 15.95 -40.58 0.59
C SER A 178 16.63 -41.96 0.58
N LEU A 179 16.01 -42.95 -0.06
CA LEU A 179 16.58 -44.29 -0.20
C LEU A 179 17.85 -44.30 -1.07
N LEU A 180 17.86 -43.54 -2.18
CA LEU A 180 19.05 -43.42 -3.04
C LEU A 180 20.22 -42.74 -2.33
N SER A 181 19.97 -41.57 -1.74
CA SER A 181 20.98 -40.79 -1.03
C SER A 181 21.45 -41.47 0.26
N GLY A 182 20.59 -42.27 0.89
CA GLY A 182 20.85 -42.91 2.19
C GLY A 182 20.77 -41.95 3.36
N VAL A 183 20.14 -40.78 3.17
CA VAL A 183 19.84 -39.80 4.21
C VAL A 183 18.38 -39.37 4.09
N GLU A 184 17.79 -38.82 5.17
CA GLU A 184 16.44 -38.28 5.11
C GLU A 184 16.41 -36.99 4.26
N VAL A 185 15.59 -36.97 3.20
CA VAL A 185 15.34 -35.78 2.38
C VAL A 185 13.90 -35.33 2.59
N ARG A 186 13.74 -34.17 3.24
CA ARG A 186 12.42 -33.57 3.52
C ARG A 186 11.93 -32.70 2.37
N ASP A 187 10.62 -32.45 2.38
CA ASP A 187 9.99 -31.59 1.37
C ASP A 187 10.39 -30.12 1.59
N LYS A 188 11.02 -29.53 0.57
CA LYS A 188 11.44 -28.12 0.61
C LYS A 188 10.27 -27.15 0.49
N ALA A 189 9.21 -27.49 -0.24
CA ALA A 189 8.07 -26.59 -0.45
C ALA A 189 6.76 -27.37 -0.69
N PRO A 190 6.17 -27.96 0.36
CA PRO A 190 4.92 -28.71 0.26
C PRO A 190 3.69 -27.80 0.05
N THR A 191 3.82 -26.49 0.31
CA THR A 191 2.72 -25.52 0.22
C THR A 191 3.09 -24.38 -0.72
N PHE A 192 2.21 -24.09 -1.68
CA PHE A 192 2.31 -22.91 -2.55
C PHE A 192 1.19 -21.91 -2.22
N VAL A 193 1.51 -20.61 -2.20
CA VAL A 193 0.54 -19.53 -1.98
C VAL A 193 0.36 -18.74 -3.26
N GLY A 194 -0.85 -18.72 -3.79
CA GLY A 194 -1.20 -17.86 -4.92
C GLY A 194 -1.37 -16.40 -4.50
N ALA A 195 -0.87 -15.47 -5.29
CA ALA A 195 -1.04 -14.04 -5.08
C ALA A 195 -1.52 -13.34 -6.35
N ARG A 196 -2.24 -12.23 -6.18
CA ARG A 196 -2.65 -11.35 -7.26
C ARG A 196 -2.43 -9.91 -6.83
N MET A 197 -1.77 -9.12 -7.67
CA MET A 197 -1.62 -7.68 -7.44
C MET A 197 -3.01 -7.04 -7.29
N GLY A 198 -3.25 -6.44 -6.12
CA GLY A 198 -4.53 -5.83 -5.77
C GLY A 198 -4.53 -4.32 -5.99
N ARG A 199 -4.10 -3.58 -4.97
CA ARG A 199 -3.97 -2.13 -5.00
C ARG A 199 -2.48 -1.75 -4.99
N PRO A 200 -2.01 -0.88 -5.88
CA PRO A 200 -0.63 -0.40 -5.82
C PRO A 200 -0.44 0.51 -4.60
N GLU A 201 0.81 0.66 -4.20
CA GLU A 201 1.24 1.56 -3.14
C GLU A 201 0.83 3.02 -3.43
N LYS A 202 0.75 3.88 -2.43
CA LYS A 202 0.40 5.29 -2.61
C LYS A 202 1.08 6.15 -1.56
N ALA A 203 1.75 7.21 -2.02
CA ALA A 203 2.19 8.32 -1.19
C ALA A 203 1.82 9.60 -1.94
N LYS A 204 0.77 10.30 -1.51
CA LYS A 204 0.28 11.49 -2.24
C LYS A 204 -0.45 12.46 -1.32
N ARG A 205 -0.23 13.76 -1.52
CA ARG A 205 -1.03 14.82 -0.89
C ARG A 205 -2.53 14.67 -1.18
N ARG A 206 -3.37 14.79 -0.16
CA ARG A 206 -4.83 14.66 -0.29
C ARG A 206 -5.41 15.94 -0.87
N GLU A 207 -5.79 15.90 -2.14
CA GLU A 207 -6.41 17.04 -2.82
C GLU A 207 -7.92 16.84 -2.98
N MET A 208 -8.69 17.87 -2.62
CA MET A 208 -10.06 17.96 -3.12
C MET A 208 -10.03 18.06 -4.64
N ARG A 209 -11.02 17.45 -5.31
CA ARG A 209 -11.23 17.62 -6.75
C ARG A 209 -12.45 18.51 -6.98
N PRO A 210 -12.27 19.73 -7.52
CA PRO A 210 -11.02 20.42 -7.86
C PRO A 210 -10.24 20.94 -6.63
N LEU A 211 -8.95 21.26 -6.81
CA LEU A 211 -8.04 21.79 -5.77
C LEU A 211 -8.65 23.01 -5.05
N VAL A 212 -8.44 23.12 -3.74
CA VAL A 212 -8.95 24.19 -2.88
C VAL A 212 -7.84 24.66 -1.95
N HIS A 213 -7.61 25.98 -1.87
CA HIS A 213 -6.65 26.58 -0.93
C HIS A 213 -7.36 27.12 0.33
N VAL A 214 -8.62 27.54 0.20
CA VAL A 214 -9.39 28.13 1.29
C VAL A 214 -10.86 27.73 1.24
N LEU A 215 -11.45 27.48 2.41
CA LEU A 215 -12.88 27.25 2.55
C LEU A 215 -13.65 28.58 2.51
N PHE A 216 -13.59 29.28 1.37
CA PHE A 216 -14.29 30.55 1.12
C PHE A 216 -15.17 30.46 -0.14
N PRO A 217 -16.45 30.87 -0.09
CA PRO A 217 -17.36 30.70 -1.22
C PRO A 217 -17.10 31.72 -2.34
N VAL A 218 -17.09 31.28 -3.60
CA VAL A 218 -16.99 32.16 -4.81
C VAL A 218 -18.19 32.08 -5.75
N SER A 219 -19.19 31.26 -5.42
CA SER A 219 -20.36 31.03 -6.27
C SER A 219 -19.96 30.65 -7.70
N LEU A 220 -20.41 31.40 -8.71
CA LEU A 220 -20.05 31.25 -10.12
C LEU A 220 -19.04 32.30 -10.61
N ALA A 221 -18.66 33.26 -9.76
CA ALA A 221 -17.81 34.39 -10.17
C ALA A 221 -16.39 33.93 -10.55
N GLY A 222 -15.84 32.97 -9.82
CA GLY A 222 -14.51 32.40 -10.04
C GLY A 222 -14.38 31.40 -11.19
N GLY A 223 -15.39 31.27 -12.06
CA GLY A 223 -15.34 30.40 -13.24
C GLY A 223 -15.25 28.90 -12.91
N SER A 224 -14.70 28.12 -13.85
CA SER A 224 -14.54 26.65 -13.70
C SER A 224 -13.57 26.27 -12.58
N HIS A 225 -12.51 27.08 -12.39
CA HIS A 225 -11.47 26.83 -11.38
C HIS A 225 -11.84 27.34 -9.99
N ARG A 226 -12.95 28.09 -9.85
CA ARG A 226 -13.40 28.68 -8.58
C ARG A 226 -12.34 29.61 -7.99
N ASP A 227 -11.72 30.41 -8.85
CA ASP A 227 -10.64 31.31 -8.50
C ASP A 227 -11.16 32.63 -7.92
N ILE A 228 -10.68 32.99 -6.73
CA ILE A 228 -11.03 34.22 -6.03
C ILE A 228 -10.40 35.43 -6.74
N THR A 229 -9.21 35.29 -7.35
CA THR A 229 -8.55 36.40 -8.06
C THR A 229 -9.32 36.79 -9.33
N GLU A 230 -9.86 35.82 -10.06
CA GLU A 230 -10.76 36.05 -11.19
C GLU A 230 -12.11 36.63 -10.74
N ALA A 231 -12.61 36.21 -9.57
CA ALA A 231 -13.83 36.80 -9.00
C ALA A 231 -13.61 38.27 -8.60
N ALA A 232 -12.41 38.65 -8.16
CA ALA A 232 -12.07 40.04 -7.81
C ALA A 232 -12.12 41.01 -8.99
N LYS A 233 -11.97 40.52 -10.23
CA LYS A 233 -12.16 41.32 -11.45
C LYS A 233 -13.64 41.62 -11.73
N LYS A 234 -14.57 40.84 -11.18
CA LYS A 234 -16.01 40.86 -11.50
C LYS A 234 -16.84 41.53 -10.41
N GLY A 235 -16.49 42.76 -10.03
CA GLY A 235 -17.31 43.62 -9.16
C GLY A 235 -17.86 42.96 -7.88
N PRO A 236 -18.98 43.47 -7.31
CA PRO A 236 -19.60 42.87 -6.15
C PRO A 236 -20.32 41.56 -6.49
N VAL A 237 -19.98 40.48 -5.80
CA VAL A 237 -20.55 39.14 -5.98
C VAL A 237 -21.47 38.79 -4.83
N PHE A 238 -22.65 38.24 -5.12
CA PHE A 238 -23.56 37.79 -4.06
C PHE A 238 -23.20 36.39 -3.54
N LEU A 239 -22.94 36.29 -2.23
CA LEU A 239 -22.54 35.06 -1.54
C LEU A 239 -23.47 34.77 -0.37
N GLU A 240 -23.68 33.49 -0.05
CA GLU A 240 -24.32 33.07 1.20
C GLU A 240 -23.25 32.84 2.27
N ILE A 241 -23.20 33.70 3.28
CA ILE A 241 -22.17 33.67 4.31
C ILE A 241 -22.77 33.97 5.69
N SER A 242 -22.12 33.48 6.74
CA SER A 242 -22.56 33.71 8.12
C SER A 242 -22.61 35.20 8.46
N ARG A 243 -23.73 35.66 9.02
CA ARG A 243 -23.89 37.05 9.46
C ARG A 243 -23.65 37.16 10.97
N ARG A 244 -22.71 38.02 11.36
CA ARG A 244 -22.36 38.28 12.76
C ARG A 244 -22.45 39.77 13.05
N LYS A 245 -22.70 40.13 14.31
CA LYS A 245 -22.81 41.51 14.78
C LYS A 245 -21.82 41.75 15.93
N CYS A 246 -21.08 42.84 15.86
CA CYS A 246 -20.26 43.28 16.98
C CYS A 246 -21.17 43.82 18.12
N PRO A 247 -21.00 43.38 19.38
CA PRO A 247 -21.79 43.91 20.49
C PRO A 247 -21.46 45.37 20.81
N SER A 248 -20.21 45.80 20.59
CA SER A 248 -19.74 47.17 20.87
C SER A 248 -20.05 48.12 19.70
N CYS A 249 -19.42 47.93 18.53
CA CYS A 249 -19.60 48.82 17.38
C CYS A 249 -20.95 48.67 16.65
N LYS A 250 -21.71 47.60 16.93
CA LYS A 250 -22.94 47.22 16.20
C LYS A 250 -22.75 46.96 14.69
N THR A 251 -21.51 47.03 14.18
CA THR A 251 -21.14 46.69 12.80
C THR A 251 -21.43 45.23 12.48
N PHE A 252 -21.96 44.96 11.28
CA PHE A 252 -22.17 43.62 10.77
C PHE A 252 -20.91 43.12 10.04
N THR A 253 -20.51 41.89 10.30
CA THR A 253 -19.36 41.26 9.65
C THR A 253 -19.56 39.74 9.57
N PHE A 254 -18.74 39.06 8.79
CA PHE A 254 -18.62 37.60 8.80
C PHE A 254 -17.46 37.13 9.68
N LYS A 255 -16.55 38.02 10.07
CA LYS A 255 -15.35 37.70 10.87
C LYS A 255 -15.71 37.46 12.33
N VAL A 256 -14.95 36.57 13.00
CA VAL A 256 -15.13 36.24 14.43
C VAL A 256 -14.77 37.41 15.33
N LYS A 257 -13.73 38.18 14.96
CA LYS A 257 -13.34 39.43 15.64
C LYS A 257 -13.75 40.63 14.79
N CYS A 258 -14.21 41.68 15.43
CA CYS A 258 -14.51 42.95 14.78
C CYS A 258 -13.20 43.63 14.35
N THR A 259 -13.15 44.18 13.14
CA THR A 259 -11.99 44.92 12.61
C THR A 259 -11.76 46.24 13.34
N ASP A 260 -12.81 46.85 13.86
CA ASP A 260 -12.76 48.22 14.36
C ASP A 260 -12.42 48.27 15.86
N CYS A 261 -12.97 47.33 16.65
CA CYS A 261 -12.77 47.29 18.11
C CYS A 261 -12.12 45.99 18.64
N GLY A 262 -11.86 45.00 17.79
CA GLY A 262 -11.26 43.73 18.22
C GLY A 262 -12.16 42.77 19.01
N CYS A 263 -13.32 43.21 19.50
CA CYS A 263 -14.25 42.38 20.27
C CYS A 263 -14.82 41.20 19.45
N GLU A 264 -15.14 40.10 20.14
CA GLU A 264 -15.79 38.95 19.51
C GLU A 264 -17.21 39.28 19.06
N THR A 265 -17.53 38.89 17.83
CA THR A 265 -18.83 39.14 17.21
C THR A 265 -19.78 37.99 17.53
N ILE A 266 -21.09 38.25 17.56
CA ILE A 266 -22.13 37.27 17.88
C ILE A 266 -22.89 36.90 16.59
N PRO A 267 -23.15 35.61 16.30
CA PRO A 267 -23.93 35.23 15.13
C PRO A 267 -25.38 35.70 15.25
N GLU A 268 -25.91 36.32 14.19
CA GLU A 268 -27.30 36.78 14.15
C GLU A 268 -28.15 35.81 13.33
N LYS A 269 -29.31 35.41 13.88
CA LYS A 269 -30.26 34.58 13.15
C LYS A 269 -31.07 35.46 12.21
N SER A 270 -31.32 34.99 10.99
CA SER A 270 -32.12 35.68 9.98
C SER A 270 -33.11 34.73 9.30
N CYS A 271 -34.21 35.26 8.79
CA CYS A 271 -35.15 34.47 8.01
C CYS A 271 -34.61 34.26 6.58
N PRO A 272 -34.54 33.02 6.08
CA PRO A 272 -34.03 32.75 4.72
C PRO A 272 -34.98 33.26 3.62
N ARG A 273 -36.26 33.53 3.91
CA ARG A 273 -37.24 34.04 2.94
C ARG A 273 -37.33 35.56 2.93
N CYS A 274 -37.55 36.18 4.09
CA CYS A 274 -37.76 37.64 4.17
C CYS A 274 -36.53 38.43 4.63
N GLY A 275 -35.42 37.77 5.01
CA GLY A 275 -34.17 38.43 5.41
C GLY A 275 -34.19 39.15 6.77
N ARG A 276 -35.32 39.13 7.50
CA ARG A 276 -35.46 39.79 8.80
C ARG A 276 -34.59 39.10 9.87
N SER A 277 -33.91 39.89 10.69
CA SER A 277 -33.17 39.40 11.87
C SER A 277 -34.15 38.91 12.94
N LEU A 278 -33.91 37.70 13.48
CA LEU A 278 -34.80 37.00 14.39
C LEU A 278 -34.09 36.73 15.73
N LYS A 279 -34.81 36.83 16.84
CA LYS A 279 -34.33 36.35 18.16
C LYS A 279 -34.64 34.85 18.33
N ASP A 280 -35.82 34.44 17.87
CA ASP A 280 -36.30 33.05 17.96
C ASP A 280 -35.89 32.17 16.77
N ASN A 281 -36.08 30.86 16.92
CA ASN A 281 -35.74 29.85 15.90
C ASN A 281 -36.72 29.79 14.71
N SER A 282 -37.82 30.54 14.76
CA SER A 282 -38.85 30.55 13.71
C SER A 282 -39.23 31.98 13.35
N CYS A 283 -39.43 32.23 12.06
CA CYS A 283 -39.93 33.52 11.59
C CYS A 283 -41.44 33.63 11.87
N PRO A 284 -41.91 34.66 12.60
CA PRO A 284 -43.34 34.82 12.89
C PRO A 284 -44.18 35.01 11.62
N THR A 285 -43.60 35.62 10.58
CA THR A 285 -44.31 35.91 9.33
C THR A 285 -44.22 34.76 8.32
N CYS A 286 -43.03 34.19 8.13
CA CYS A 286 -42.81 33.19 7.08
C CYS A 286 -42.95 31.74 7.57
N LYS A 287 -43.06 31.52 8.89
CA LYS A 287 -42.98 30.21 9.56
C LYS A 287 -41.75 29.38 9.16
N ALA A 288 -40.74 30.03 8.57
CA ALA A 288 -39.50 29.40 8.14
C ALA A 288 -38.52 29.37 9.32
N ARG A 289 -37.76 28.28 9.43
CA ARG A 289 -36.69 28.15 10.43
C ARG A 289 -35.62 29.21 10.23
N ALA A 290 -35.18 29.83 11.31
CA ALA A 290 -34.15 30.85 11.29
C ALA A 290 -32.78 30.23 10.96
N VAL A 291 -31.99 30.93 10.14
CA VAL A 291 -30.64 30.51 9.71
C VAL A 291 -29.60 31.56 10.11
N GLN A 292 -28.34 31.17 10.30
CA GLN A 292 -27.26 32.08 10.71
C GLN A 292 -26.50 32.72 9.53
N TYR A 293 -27.00 32.54 8.32
CA TYR A 293 -26.37 33.04 7.09
C TYR A 293 -27.34 33.85 6.25
N GLN A 294 -26.82 34.78 5.46
CA GLN A 294 -27.60 35.62 4.56
C GLN A 294 -26.88 35.80 3.24
N ARG A 295 -27.65 36.04 2.17
CA ARG A 295 -27.11 36.43 0.88
C ARG A 295 -26.65 37.90 0.94
N GLN A 296 -25.36 38.15 0.80
CA GLN A 296 -24.72 39.46 0.92
C GLN A 296 -23.86 39.77 -0.32
N ALA A 297 -23.77 41.04 -0.70
CA ALA A 297 -22.86 41.49 -1.74
C ALA A 297 -21.44 41.58 -1.17
N PHE A 298 -20.45 41.09 -1.92
CA PHE A 298 -19.09 40.94 -1.45
C PHE A 298 -18.08 41.42 -2.50
N ASN A 299 -17.15 42.28 -2.08
CA ASN A 299 -16.08 42.77 -2.94
C ASN A 299 -14.78 42.01 -2.65
N PHE A 300 -14.42 41.09 -3.55
CA PHE A 300 -13.21 40.29 -3.40
C PHE A 300 -11.92 41.11 -3.58
N ARG A 301 -11.95 42.19 -4.36
CA ARG A 301 -10.76 43.01 -4.63
C ARG A 301 -10.28 43.70 -3.36
N GLU A 302 -11.18 44.44 -2.71
CA GLU A 302 -10.89 45.14 -1.45
C GLU A 302 -10.40 44.18 -0.36
N LEU A 303 -11.02 43.00 -0.27
CA LEU A 303 -10.61 42.00 0.71
C LEU A 303 -9.22 41.44 0.43
N LEU A 304 -8.91 41.11 -0.83
CA LEU A 304 -7.59 40.61 -1.21
C LEU A 304 -6.51 41.67 -0.98
N ASP A 305 -6.76 42.92 -1.38
CA ASP A 305 -5.82 44.03 -1.23
C ASP A 305 -5.51 44.28 0.26
N THR A 306 -6.56 44.33 1.09
CA THR A 306 -6.42 44.48 2.56
C THR A 306 -5.66 43.30 3.17
N THR A 307 -5.98 42.07 2.74
CA THR A 307 -5.35 40.85 3.26
C THR A 307 -3.87 40.78 2.89
N CYS A 308 -3.53 41.05 1.62
CA CYS A 308 -2.16 41.01 1.12
C CYS A 308 -1.30 42.11 1.78
N SER A 309 -1.88 43.29 2.00
CA SER A 309 -1.23 44.39 2.72
C SER A 309 -0.95 44.02 4.18
N SER A 310 -1.95 43.48 4.88
CA SER A 310 -1.81 43.02 6.27
C SER A 310 -0.76 41.90 6.43
N LEU A 311 -0.73 40.97 5.47
CA LEU A 311 0.24 39.88 5.46
C LEU A 311 1.61 40.30 4.94
N SER A 312 1.76 41.43 4.25
CA SER A 312 2.98 41.80 3.51
C SER A 312 3.42 40.68 2.53
N VAL A 313 2.48 40.18 1.74
CA VAL A 313 2.67 39.11 0.74
C VAL A 313 2.11 39.60 -0.61
N PRO A 314 2.76 39.30 -1.76
CA PRO A 314 2.22 39.65 -3.06
C PRO A 314 0.88 38.96 -3.35
N LEU A 315 0.09 39.58 -4.23
CA LEU A 315 -1.18 39.00 -4.67
C LEU A 315 -0.92 37.63 -5.33
N PRO A 316 -1.56 36.55 -4.87
CA PRO A 316 -1.36 35.22 -5.45
C PRO A 316 -1.85 35.18 -6.91
N LYS A 317 -1.15 34.44 -7.77
CA LYS A 317 -1.58 34.25 -9.18
C LYS A 317 -2.93 33.55 -9.27
N ILE A 318 -3.12 32.52 -8.44
CA ILE A 318 -4.33 31.69 -8.40
C ILE A 318 -4.71 31.47 -6.94
N LEU A 319 -5.97 31.67 -6.57
CA LEU A 319 -6.48 31.39 -5.23
C LEU A 319 -7.82 30.65 -5.31
N LYS A 320 -7.78 29.33 -5.19
CA LYS A 320 -8.96 28.49 -5.38
C LYS A 320 -9.80 28.42 -4.10
N GLY A 321 -11.03 28.92 -4.18
CA GLY A 321 -12.04 28.78 -3.14
C GLY A 321 -12.98 27.59 -3.37
N VAL A 322 -14.13 27.61 -2.68
CA VAL A 322 -15.21 26.65 -2.86
C VAL A 322 -16.40 27.28 -3.59
N LYS A 323 -17.19 26.48 -4.30
CA LYS A 323 -18.38 27.00 -5.01
C LYS A 323 -19.40 27.57 -4.02
N GLY A 324 -19.57 26.91 -2.88
CA GLY A 324 -20.44 27.33 -1.80
C GLY A 324 -20.08 26.52 -0.56
N LEU A 325 -20.33 27.09 0.61
CA LEU A 325 -20.05 26.42 1.87
C LEU A 325 -21.08 25.33 2.16
N THR A 326 -20.65 24.17 2.66
CA THR A 326 -21.51 23.01 2.96
C THR A 326 -21.76 22.80 4.44
N ASN A 327 -21.14 23.60 5.30
CA ASN A 327 -21.36 23.59 6.73
C ASN A 327 -22.71 24.23 7.12
N GLU A 328 -23.20 23.88 8.31
CA GLU A 328 -24.51 24.29 8.84
C GLU A 328 -24.70 25.81 8.83
N ASN A 329 -23.70 26.55 9.31
CA ASN A 329 -23.79 27.99 9.51
C ASN A 329 -23.23 28.82 8.34
N LYS A 330 -22.74 28.19 7.26
CA LYS A 330 -22.04 28.87 6.15
C LYS A 330 -20.91 29.80 6.66
N THR A 331 -20.20 29.36 7.69
CA THR A 331 -19.04 30.08 8.22
C THR A 331 -17.83 29.83 7.32
N PRO A 332 -17.23 30.88 6.74
CA PRO A 332 -16.05 30.75 5.90
C PRO A 332 -14.79 30.57 6.76
N GLU A 333 -13.74 30.04 6.15
CA GLU A 333 -12.38 30.17 6.66
C GLU A 333 -11.82 31.58 6.39
N ILE A 334 -10.86 32.04 7.19
CA ILE A 334 -10.18 33.31 6.97
C ILE A 334 -9.35 33.27 5.67
N ILE A 335 -9.36 34.36 4.90
CA ILE A 335 -8.69 34.40 3.59
C ILE A 335 -7.17 34.40 3.73
N GLU A 336 -6.68 34.95 4.84
CA GLU A 336 -5.28 35.00 5.22
C GLU A 336 -4.63 33.60 5.12
N LYS A 337 -5.31 32.56 5.66
CA LYS A 337 -4.87 31.16 5.55
C LYS A 337 -4.80 30.70 4.09
N GLY A 338 -5.79 31.08 3.28
CA GLY A 338 -5.83 30.76 1.85
C GLY A 338 -4.67 31.32 1.05
N VAL A 339 -4.33 32.59 1.29
CA VAL A 339 -3.22 33.26 0.61
C VAL A 339 -1.90 32.58 0.96
N LEU A 340 -1.68 32.28 2.25
CA LEU A 340 -0.47 31.58 2.71
C LEU A 340 -0.42 30.13 2.17
N ARG A 341 -1.53 29.38 2.18
CA ARG A 341 -1.56 28.04 1.56
C ARG A 341 -1.24 28.07 0.07
N SER A 342 -1.76 29.06 -0.67
CA SER A 342 -1.44 29.24 -2.09
C SER A 342 0.05 29.53 -2.31
N LYS A 343 0.66 30.35 -1.44
CA LYS A 343 2.10 30.66 -1.47
C LYS A 343 2.97 29.40 -1.31
N HIS A 344 2.57 28.46 -0.45
CA HIS A 344 3.31 27.22 -0.18
C HIS A 344 2.83 26.00 -1.00
N ASP A 345 1.97 26.19 -2.01
CA ASP A 345 1.37 25.12 -2.82
C ASP A 345 0.65 24.01 -2.01
N LEU A 346 -0.14 24.45 -1.02
CA LEU A 346 -0.89 23.56 -0.12
C LEU A 346 -2.38 23.47 -0.51
N SER A 347 -2.94 22.29 -0.31
CA SER A 347 -4.36 22.00 -0.50
C SER A 347 -5.04 21.76 0.85
N VAL A 348 -6.20 22.37 1.05
CA VAL A 348 -6.99 22.21 2.27
C VAL A 348 -8.08 21.14 2.08
N TYR A 349 -8.29 20.32 3.11
CA TYR A 349 -9.42 19.40 3.17
C TYR A 349 -10.67 20.06 3.78
N LYS A 350 -11.80 19.34 3.78
CA LYS A 350 -13.13 19.88 4.15
C LYS A 350 -13.21 20.44 5.58
N ASP A 351 -12.30 20.04 6.44
CA ASP A 351 -12.25 20.37 7.86
C ASP A 351 -11.20 21.45 8.20
N GLY A 352 -10.47 21.96 7.20
CA GLY A 352 -9.43 22.97 7.35
C GLY A 352 -8.00 22.42 7.45
N THR A 353 -7.83 21.10 7.57
CA THR A 353 -6.53 20.44 7.72
C THR A 353 -5.84 20.16 6.38
N VAL A 354 -4.52 20.02 6.40
CA VAL A 354 -3.69 19.60 5.26
C VAL A 354 -3.22 18.17 5.49
N ARG A 355 -3.46 17.27 4.53
CA ARG A 355 -3.20 15.83 4.71
C ARG A 355 -2.35 15.22 3.62
N PHE A 356 -1.65 14.18 3.99
CA PHE A 356 -0.89 13.33 3.09
C PHE A 356 -1.33 11.87 3.25
N ASP A 357 -1.75 11.23 2.16
CA ASP A 357 -2.15 9.82 2.16
C ASP A 357 -0.94 8.93 1.90
N ALA A 358 -0.72 7.94 2.76
CA ALA A 358 0.31 6.92 2.60
C ALA A 358 -0.26 5.50 2.80
N THR A 359 0.23 4.51 2.06
CA THR A 359 -0.09 3.09 2.29
C THR A 359 0.58 2.62 3.58
N ASN A 360 -0.15 1.91 4.43
CA ASN A 360 0.39 1.41 5.70
C ASN A 360 1.26 0.18 5.47
N ALA A 361 2.42 0.14 6.14
CA ALA A 361 3.24 -1.06 6.25
C ALA A 361 3.69 -1.24 7.73
N PRO A 362 3.58 -2.45 8.29
CA PRO A 362 4.04 -2.71 9.65
C PRO A 362 5.57 -2.80 9.67
N LEU A 363 6.18 -2.21 10.71
CA LEU A 363 7.61 -2.31 10.99
C LEU A 363 7.79 -2.39 12.50
N THR A 364 8.60 -3.34 12.97
CA THR A 364 8.94 -3.47 14.40
C THR A 364 10.41 -3.17 14.66
N HIS A 365 11.28 -3.30 13.66
CA HIS A 365 12.71 -3.08 13.79
C HIS A 365 13.23 -2.33 12.58
N PHE A 366 14.28 -1.54 12.77
CA PHE A 366 14.91 -0.77 11.70
C PHE A 366 16.39 -0.54 11.99
N LYS A 367 17.17 -0.27 10.95
CA LYS A 367 18.54 0.23 11.07
C LYS A 367 18.57 1.75 10.88
N PRO A 368 19.38 2.51 11.63
CA PRO A 368 19.54 3.94 11.43
C PRO A 368 19.80 4.36 9.97
N ASP A 369 20.63 3.59 9.25
CA ASP A 369 20.92 3.84 7.82
C ASP A 369 19.68 3.74 6.93
N GLU A 370 18.81 2.76 7.20
CA GLU A 370 17.59 2.53 6.42
C GLU A 370 16.60 3.69 6.52
N VAL A 371 16.58 4.37 7.66
CA VAL A 371 15.67 5.50 7.91
C VAL A 371 16.31 6.85 7.61
N GLY A 372 17.60 6.86 7.22
CA GLY A 372 18.35 8.07 6.87
C GLY A 372 18.57 9.02 8.04
N VAL A 373 18.77 8.50 9.26
CA VAL A 373 18.97 9.31 10.47
C VAL A 373 20.25 8.92 11.20
N SER A 374 20.99 9.92 11.70
CA SER A 374 22.22 9.66 12.45
C SER A 374 21.95 8.99 13.79
N VAL A 375 22.89 8.14 14.20
CA VAL A 375 22.86 7.45 15.50
C VAL A 375 22.74 8.44 16.66
N GLU A 376 23.46 9.56 16.61
CA GLU A 376 23.37 10.62 17.63
C GLU A 376 21.96 11.20 17.77
N LYS A 377 21.25 11.40 16.65
CA LYS A 377 19.88 11.91 16.67
C LYS A 377 18.91 10.88 17.24
N LEU A 378 19.09 9.60 16.93
CA LEU A 378 18.30 8.51 17.51
C LEU A 378 18.53 8.39 19.03
N ARG A 379 19.79 8.54 19.48
CA ARG A 379 20.11 8.62 20.91
C ARG A 379 19.36 9.75 21.61
N GLN A 380 19.30 10.95 21.00
CA GLN A 380 18.50 12.07 21.53
C GLN A 380 17.00 11.76 21.60
N LEU A 381 16.49 10.91 20.70
CA LEU A 381 15.08 10.47 20.70
C LEU A 381 14.76 9.37 21.71
N GLY A 382 15.79 8.84 22.38
CA GLY A 382 15.68 7.81 23.42
C GLY A 382 15.97 6.38 22.94
N TYR A 383 16.69 6.22 21.83
CA TYR A 383 17.23 4.94 21.36
C TYR A 383 18.69 4.80 21.80
N SER A 384 18.91 4.15 22.95
CA SER A 384 20.24 4.00 23.55
C SER A 384 20.93 2.69 23.23
N HIS A 385 20.16 1.62 22.98
CA HIS A 385 20.65 0.26 22.79
C HIS A 385 20.00 -0.37 21.55
N ASP A 386 20.68 -1.36 20.98
CA ASP A 386 20.15 -2.23 19.94
C ASP A 386 19.30 -3.38 20.53
N ILE A 387 18.79 -4.26 19.66
CA ILE A 387 17.97 -5.42 20.03
C ILE A 387 18.69 -6.42 20.97
N HIS A 388 20.03 -6.42 20.98
CA HIS A 388 20.85 -7.30 21.82
C HIS A 388 21.26 -6.64 23.15
N GLY A 389 20.84 -5.39 23.37
CA GLY A 389 21.22 -4.60 24.55
C GLY A 389 22.62 -3.97 24.45
N VAL A 390 23.25 -3.99 23.27
CA VAL A 390 24.53 -3.32 23.03
C VAL A 390 24.27 -1.85 22.77
N SER A 391 25.20 -0.96 23.16
CA SER A 391 25.03 0.47 22.88
C SER A 391 24.96 0.74 21.38
N LEU A 392 24.09 1.67 20.99
CA LEU A 392 23.87 2.03 19.59
C LEU A 392 24.99 2.96 19.10
N ASP A 393 26.00 2.43 18.43
CA ASP A 393 27.16 3.18 17.89
C ASP A 393 27.32 3.04 16.36
N ASP A 394 26.77 1.99 15.77
CA ASP A 394 26.87 1.69 14.33
C ASP A 394 25.51 1.94 13.62
N PRO A 395 25.48 2.62 12.47
CA PRO A 395 24.26 2.84 11.70
C PRO A 395 23.60 1.55 11.14
N ASN A 396 24.28 0.40 11.17
CA ASN A 396 23.77 -0.90 10.74
C ASN A 396 23.19 -1.75 11.88
N GLN A 397 23.31 -1.30 13.13
CA GLN A 397 22.68 -1.98 14.27
C GLN A 397 21.15 -1.91 14.16
N ILE A 398 20.51 -3.02 14.55
CA ILE A 398 19.05 -3.14 14.50
C ILE A 398 18.45 -2.61 15.80
N CYS A 399 17.61 -1.59 15.68
CA CYS A 399 16.87 -0.99 16.79
C CYS A 399 15.41 -1.48 16.79
N GLU A 400 14.85 -1.72 17.97
CA GLU A 400 13.42 -1.97 18.14
C GLU A 400 12.63 -0.65 18.06
N LEU A 401 11.65 -0.57 17.15
CA LEU A 401 10.80 0.59 16.94
C LEU A 401 9.80 0.76 18.08
N LYS A 402 9.87 1.88 18.80
CA LYS A 402 8.88 2.24 19.82
C LYS A 402 7.50 2.41 19.20
N ILE A 403 6.45 2.04 19.95
CA ILE A 403 5.07 1.92 19.41
C ILE A 403 4.61 3.14 18.61
N GLN A 404 4.79 4.37 19.10
CA GLN A 404 4.27 5.58 18.46
C GLN A 404 5.29 6.29 17.54
N ASP A 405 6.45 5.68 17.33
CA ASP A 405 7.45 6.20 16.40
C ASP A 405 7.14 5.70 14.98
N VAL A 406 7.28 6.61 14.01
CA VAL A 406 6.87 6.38 12.62
C VAL A 406 7.95 6.82 11.64
N VAL A 407 8.10 6.05 10.57
CA VAL A 407 8.98 6.33 9.43
C VAL A 407 8.09 6.63 8.24
N ILE A 408 8.17 7.87 7.72
CA ILE A 408 7.28 8.37 6.68
C ILE A 408 7.97 8.40 5.31
N PRO A 409 7.24 8.35 4.19
CA PRO A 409 7.84 8.51 2.87
C PRO A 409 8.60 9.84 2.75
N ARG A 410 9.74 9.88 2.05
CA ARG A 410 10.45 11.14 1.77
C ARG A 410 9.55 12.18 1.09
N ALA A 411 8.66 11.75 0.20
CA ALA A 411 7.65 12.59 -0.43
C ALA A 411 6.67 13.23 0.58
N ALA A 412 6.40 12.59 1.71
CA ALA A 412 5.61 13.16 2.80
C ALA A 412 6.43 14.22 3.55
N GLY A 413 7.72 13.94 3.82
CA GLY A 413 8.66 14.87 4.42
C GLY A 413 8.78 16.17 3.63
N GLU A 414 9.02 16.10 2.32
CA GLU A 414 9.07 17.27 1.43
C GLU A 414 7.79 18.09 1.48
N TYR A 415 6.63 17.43 1.47
CA TYR A 415 5.35 18.12 1.58
C TYR A 415 5.15 18.76 2.96
N PHE A 416 5.60 18.11 4.04
CA PHE A 416 5.50 18.65 5.39
C PHE A 416 6.46 19.81 5.67
N VAL A 417 7.58 19.93 4.96
CA VAL A 417 8.39 21.17 4.99
C VAL A 417 7.54 22.36 4.53
N HIS A 418 6.72 22.19 3.49
CA HIS A 418 5.82 23.27 3.03
C HIS A 418 4.73 23.57 4.07
N VAL A 419 4.18 22.55 4.72
CA VAL A 419 3.17 22.71 5.79
C VAL A 419 3.76 23.39 7.02
N ALA A 420 4.96 23.02 7.45
CA ALA A 420 5.66 23.62 8.57
C ALA A 420 5.92 25.11 8.33
N ASN A 421 6.45 25.47 7.17
CA ASN A 421 6.68 26.86 6.77
C ASN A 421 5.36 27.67 6.71
N PHE A 422 4.28 27.06 6.21
CA PHE A 422 2.95 27.67 6.26
C PHE A 422 2.48 27.94 7.69
N ILE A 423 2.68 27.00 8.62
CA ILE A 423 2.29 27.16 10.02
C ILE A 423 3.11 28.26 10.69
N ASP A 424 4.41 28.32 10.46
CA ASP A 424 5.27 29.35 11.02
C ASP A 424 4.89 30.75 10.51
N GLU A 425 4.66 30.89 9.19
CA GLU A 425 4.15 32.16 8.65
C GLU A 425 2.76 32.51 9.17
N LEU A 426 1.89 31.52 9.39
CA LEU A 426 0.57 31.72 9.96
C LEU A 426 0.67 32.22 11.41
N LEU A 427 1.54 31.63 12.22
CA LEU A 427 1.81 32.05 13.60
C LEU A 427 2.32 33.48 13.65
N VAL A 428 3.36 33.80 12.87
CA VAL A 428 4.01 35.11 12.88
C VAL A 428 3.11 36.20 12.28
N ARG A 429 2.59 35.99 11.05
CA ARG A 429 1.91 37.05 10.30
C ARG A 429 0.47 37.25 10.75
N VAL A 430 -0.26 36.18 11.06
CA VAL A 430 -1.69 36.25 11.41
C VAL A 430 -1.91 36.27 12.92
N TYR A 431 -1.30 35.34 13.65
CA TYR A 431 -1.54 35.20 15.09
C TYR A 431 -0.60 36.04 15.97
N LYS A 432 0.45 36.63 15.38
CA LYS A 432 1.48 37.43 16.08
C LYS A 432 2.18 36.65 17.19
N LEU A 433 2.46 35.38 16.92
CA LEU A 433 3.19 34.45 17.79
C LEU A 433 4.55 34.08 17.17
N PRO A 434 5.54 33.63 17.97
CA PRO A 434 6.79 33.13 17.42
C PRO A 434 6.57 31.92 16.51
N SER A 435 7.49 31.68 15.58
CA SER A 435 7.54 30.46 14.79
C SER A 435 7.81 29.24 15.66
N TYR A 436 7.32 28.07 15.24
CA TYR A 436 7.40 26.83 16.00
C TYR A 436 8.36 25.82 15.37
N TYR A 437 8.21 25.55 14.07
CA TYR A 437 8.98 24.48 13.41
C TYR A 437 10.37 24.94 12.98
N ASN A 438 10.48 26.07 12.27
CA ASN A 438 11.73 26.60 11.70
C ASN A 438 12.49 25.58 10.84
N ILE A 439 11.75 24.80 10.05
CA ILE A 439 12.26 23.67 9.27
C ILE A 439 12.62 24.09 7.85
N GLN A 440 13.81 23.70 7.38
CA GLN A 440 14.25 23.93 5.99
C GLN A 440 14.37 22.64 5.19
N ARG A 441 14.74 21.54 5.85
CA ARG A 441 14.95 20.23 5.21
C ARG A 441 14.02 19.18 5.82
N PRO A 442 13.66 18.12 5.06
CA PRO A 442 12.89 17.01 5.63
C PRO A 442 13.55 16.44 6.90
N ASP A 443 14.87 16.35 6.93
CA ASP A 443 15.66 15.83 8.06
C ASP A 443 15.38 16.56 9.39
N ASP A 444 15.00 17.85 9.34
CA ASP A 444 14.68 18.63 10.53
C ASP A 444 13.32 18.23 11.15
N LEU A 445 12.46 17.51 10.41
CA LEU A 445 11.18 16.99 10.94
C LEU A 445 11.38 15.85 11.94
N VAL A 446 12.58 15.26 12.02
CA VAL A 446 12.88 14.16 12.93
C VAL A 446 12.73 14.62 14.39
N GLY A 447 11.82 13.97 15.11
CA GLY A 447 11.40 14.30 16.47
C GLY A 447 10.11 15.09 16.56
N HIS A 448 9.61 15.66 15.46
CA HIS A 448 8.33 16.36 15.45
C HIS A 448 7.14 15.39 15.45
N LEU A 449 6.02 15.88 16.01
CA LEU A 449 4.81 15.12 16.19
C LEU A 449 3.88 15.24 14.98
N LEU A 450 3.36 14.09 14.55
CA LEU A 450 2.30 13.98 13.57
C LEU A 450 1.09 13.27 14.17
N MET A 451 -0.01 13.34 13.44
CA MET A 451 -1.26 12.68 13.76
C MET A 451 -1.65 11.80 12.58
N GLY A 452 -1.79 10.50 12.83
CA GLY A 452 -2.33 9.55 11.87
C GLY A 452 -3.84 9.46 12.00
N LEU A 453 -4.56 9.50 10.88
CA LEU A 453 -6.01 9.39 10.80
C LEU A 453 -6.41 8.43 9.69
N ALA A 454 -7.14 7.40 10.09
CA ALA A 454 -7.70 6.45 9.15
C ALA A 454 -8.95 6.98 8.45
N PRO A 455 -9.18 6.62 7.18
CA PRO A 455 -10.47 6.82 6.54
C PRO A 455 -11.59 6.16 7.36
N HIS A 456 -12.80 6.66 7.26
CA HIS A 456 -13.98 6.21 7.98
C HIS A 456 -13.84 6.21 9.52
N THR A 457 -12.88 6.96 10.07
CA THR A 457 -12.74 7.16 11.51
C THR A 457 -12.80 8.65 11.87
N CYS A 458 -12.89 8.96 13.16
CA CYS A 458 -12.88 10.32 13.67
C CYS A 458 -11.86 10.55 14.79
N VAL A 459 -10.95 9.59 14.96
CA VAL A 459 -9.95 9.57 16.02
C VAL A 459 -8.57 9.61 15.38
N SER A 460 -7.75 10.58 15.76
CA SER A 460 -6.36 10.67 15.32
C SER A 460 -5.43 10.19 16.40
N ILE A 461 -4.41 9.45 16.00
CA ILE A 461 -3.40 8.88 16.90
C ILE A 461 -2.11 9.67 16.74
N LEU A 462 -1.55 10.11 17.87
CA LEU A 462 -0.27 10.79 17.90
C LEU A 462 0.85 9.82 17.49
N GLY A 463 1.75 10.30 16.63
CA GLY A 463 2.99 9.63 16.30
C GLY A 463 4.15 10.63 16.24
N ARG A 464 5.38 10.13 16.32
CA ARG A 464 6.61 10.94 16.25
C ARG A 464 7.45 10.48 15.07
N VAL A 465 7.90 11.42 14.24
CA VAL A 465 8.73 11.09 13.08
C VAL A 465 10.13 10.75 13.55
N ILE A 466 10.63 9.56 13.19
CA ILE A 466 11.99 9.12 13.53
C ILE A 466 12.91 8.96 12.31
N GLY A 467 12.36 9.08 11.10
CA GLY A 467 13.13 9.02 9.86
C GLY A 467 12.24 8.86 8.62
N PHE A 468 12.88 8.55 7.50
CA PHE A 468 12.26 8.53 6.18
C PHE A 468 12.53 7.24 5.42
N THR A 469 11.62 6.89 4.51
CA THR A 469 11.80 5.80 3.55
C THR A 469 11.70 6.34 2.13
N GLU A 470 12.46 5.76 1.20
CA GLU A 470 12.35 6.03 -0.25
C GLU A 470 11.12 5.33 -0.88
N LEU A 471 10.47 4.43 -0.12
CA LEU A 471 9.28 3.72 -0.56
C LEU A 471 8.01 4.56 -0.30
N ASN A 472 6.95 4.27 -1.06
CA ASN A 472 5.67 4.96 -0.95
C ASN A 472 4.78 4.39 0.16
N VAL A 473 5.34 4.11 1.33
CA VAL A 473 4.66 3.50 2.47
C VAL A 473 4.97 4.22 3.78
N CYS A 474 4.02 4.23 4.70
CA CYS A 474 4.22 4.68 6.08
C CYS A 474 4.54 3.45 6.93
N TYR A 475 5.81 3.33 7.32
CA TYR A 475 6.25 2.31 8.26
C TYR A 475 5.95 2.76 9.68
N ALA A 476 5.30 1.89 10.44
CA ALA A 476 5.04 2.12 11.86
C ALA A 476 4.79 0.79 12.56
N HIS A 477 4.83 0.84 13.89
CA HIS A 477 4.52 -0.32 14.70
C HIS A 477 3.10 -0.86 14.41
N PRO A 478 2.89 -2.20 14.33
CA PRO A 478 1.57 -2.78 14.07
C PRO A 478 0.47 -2.28 15.01
N ILE A 479 0.83 -2.05 16.28
CA ILE A 479 -0.09 -1.50 17.29
C ILE A 479 -0.52 -0.06 16.95
N TRP A 480 0.36 0.78 16.39
CA TRP A 480 0.00 2.14 15.98
C TRP A 480 -0.89 2.16 14.73
N HIS A 481 -0.67 1.24 13.80
CA HIS A 481 -1.60 0.98 12.69
C HIS A 481 -2.98 0.53 13.18
N SER A 482 -3.01 -0.44 14.08
CA SER A 482 -4.27 -0.94 14.65
C SER A 482 -4.99 0.07 15.55
N ALA A 483 -4.28 0.94 16.26
CA ALA A 483 -4.87 2.01 17.07
C ALA A 483 -5.71 2.99 16.24
N LYS A 484 -5.37 3.16 14.95
CA LYS A 484 -6.17 3.93 13.98
C LYS A 484 -7.40 3.17 13.47
N ARG A 485 -7.65 1.96 13.98
CA ARG A 485 -8.70 1.02 13.52
C ARG A 485 -8.49 0.55 12.08
N ARG A 486 -7.23 0.28 11.73
CA ARG A 486 -6.82 -0.17 10.40
C ARG A 486 -5.97 -1.42 10.48
N ASP A 487 -6.21 -2.28 9.51
CA ASP A 487 -5.42 -3.48 9.28
C ASP A 487 -4.29 -3.13 8.30
N CYS A 488 -3.21 -3.91 8.31
CA CYS A 488 -2.09 -3.72 7.38
C CYS A 488 -2.25 -4.55 6.10
N ASP A 489 -3.42 -4.51 5.46
CA ASP A 489 -3.80 -5.30 4.28
C ASP A 489 -3.84 -4.48 2.97
N GLY A 490 -3.11 -3.36 2.93
CA GLY A 490 -3.09 -2.41 1.80
C GLY A 490 -3.98 -1.18 2.00
N ASP A 491 -4.46 -0.97 3.23
CA ASP A 491 -5.13 0.25 3.66
C ASP A 491 -4.21 1.49 3.59
N GLU A 492 -4.83 2.65 3.42
CA GLU A 492 -4.17 3.94 3.31
C GLU A 492 -4.65 4.88 4.40
N ASP A 493 -3.71 5.50 5.11
CA ASP A 493 -4.00 6.48 6.14
C ASP A 493 -3.52 7.87 5.79
N ALA A 494 -4.19 8.86 6.38
CA ALA A 494 -3.79 10.25 6.28
C ALA A 494 -2.87 10.60 7.46
N VAL A 495 -1.68 11.11 7.16
CA VAL A 495 -0.79 11.74 8.13
C VAL A 495 -0.85 13.26 8.01
N MET A 496 -0.81 13.94 9.16
CA MET A 496 -0.92 15.39 9.29
C MET A 496 0.02 15.88 10.40
N LEU A 497 0.62 17.06 10.26
CA LEU A 497 1.37 17.65 11.37
C LEU A 497 0.44 17.98 12.54
N ALA A 498 0.85 17.67 13.77
CA ALA A 498 -0.03 17.81 14.94
C ALA A 498 -0.52 19.26 15.15
N LEU A 499 0.37 20.25 14.98
CA LEU A 499 0.02 21.67 15.13
C LEU A 499 -0.91 22.18 14.01
N ASP A 500 -0.88 21.58 12.81
CA ASP A 500 -1.83 21.93 11.73
C ASP A 500 -3.26 21.65 12.18
N ILE A 501 -3.48 20.47 12.77
CA ILE A 501 -4.80 20.08 13.28
C ILE A 501 -5.25 21.08 14.34
N LEU A 502 -4.41 21.37 15.33
CA LEU A 502 -4.79 22.26 16.43
C LEU A 502 -5.15 23.69 15.97
N LEU A 503 -4.45 24.22 14.96
CA LEU A 503 -4.66 25.60 14.49
C LEU A 503 -5.74 25.74 13.40
N ASN A 504 -5.90 24.72 12.56
CA ASN A 504 -6.68 24.84 11.33
C ASN A 504 -7.95 24.00 11.32
N PHE A 505 -8.06 22.99 12.17
CA PHE A 505 -9.29 22.23 12.31
C PHE A 505 -10.42 23.05 12.96
N SER A 506 -11.64 22.91 12.43
CA SER A 506 -12.83 23.34 13.17
C SER A 506 -14.03 22.48 12.82
N ARG A 507 -14.77 22.02 13.84
CA ARG A 507 -16.07 21.36 13.66
C ARG A 507 -17.05 22.22 12.87
N LYS A 508 -16.91 23.55 12.92
CA LYS A 508 -17.76 24.49 12.16
C LYS A 508 -17.55 24.42 10.65
N TYR A 509 -16.45 23.84 10.16
CA TYR A 509 -16.20 23.68 8.72
C TYR A 509 -16.80 22.39 8.15
N LEU A 510 -17.10 21.43 9.01
CA LEU A 510 -17.61 20.12 8.58
C LEU A 510 -18.94 20.25 7.83
N PRO A 511 -19.16 19.46 6.77
CA PRO A 511 -20.42 19.41 6.06
C PRO A 511 -21.58 19.01 6.98
N SER A 512 -22.74 19.64 6.83
CA SER A 512 -23.94 19.31 7.62
C SER A 512 -24.66 18.04 7.18
N GLN A 513 -24.18 17.38 6.11
CA GLN A 513 -24.78 16.16 5.57
C GLN A 513 -24.31 14.92 6.35
N ILE A 514 -25.13 13.86 6.32
CA ILE A 514 -24.80 12.57 6.94
C ILE A 514 -23.47 12.07 6.37
N GLY A 515 -22.54 11.69 7.26
CA GLY A 515 -21.18 11.27 6.90
C GLY A 515 -20.17 12.41 6.77
N GLY A 516 -20.56 13.68 6.91
CA GLY A 516 -19.64 14.82 6.88
C GLY A 516 -18.65 14.90 8.05
N ILE A 517 -18.93 14.14 9.12
CA ILE A 517 -18.10 14.05 10.32
C ILE A 517 -17.02 12.96 10.19
N MET A 518 -17.25 11.97 9.33
CA MET A 518 -16.28 10.91 9.09
C MET A 518 -15.04 11.49 8.41
N ASP A 519 -13.88 10.90 8.69
CA ASP A 519 -12.56 11.37 8.28
C ASP A 519 -12.16 12.70 8.92
N ALA A 520 -12.76 13.17 10.01
CA ALA A 520 -12.33 14.40 10.69
C ALA A 520 -11.65 14.08 12.03
N PRO A 521 -10.54 14.74 12.39
CA PRO A 521 -9.82 14.51 13.65
C PRO A 521 -10.59 15.12 14.83
N LEU A 522 -11.74 14.53 15.21
CA LEU A 522 -12.57 15.02 16.30
C LEU A 522 -12.00 14.70 17.68
N LEU A 523 -11.38 13.53 17.81
CA LEU A 523 -10.75 13.06 19.02
C LEU A 523 -9.27 12.81 18.74
N LEU A 524 -8.41 13.15 19.70
CA LEU A 524 -6.97 12.93 19.63
C LEU A 524 -6.58 11.97 20.73
N ILE A 525 -5.87 10.89 20.38
CA ILE A 525 -5.31 9.94 21.34
C ILE A 525 -3.80 10.22 21.43
N PRO A 526 -3.31 10.76 22.55
CA PRO A 526 -1.89 11.04 22.73
C PRO A 526 -1.08 9.78 23.05
N PHE A 527 -1.66 8.80 23.74
CA PHE A 527 -0.99 7.58 24.18
C PHE A 527 -1.76 6.36 23.71
N VAL A 528 -1.07 5.43 23.03
CA VAL A 528 -1.69 4.21 22.51
C VAL A 528 -1.77 3.16 23.63
N ASN A 529 -2.98 2.72 23.96
CA ASN A 529 -3.22 1.60 24.85
C ASN A 529 -3.29 0.29 24.05
N THR A 530 -2.33 -0.60 24.25
CA THR A 530 -2.24 -1.91 23.58
C THR A 530 -3.44 -2.81 23.84
N LYS A 531 -4.18 -2.61 24.94
CA LYS A 531 -5.40 -3.39 25.24
C LYS A 531 -6.61 -2.98 24.38
N GLU A 532 -6.62 -1.76 23.88
CA GLU A 532 -7.76 -1.17 23.16
C GLU A 532 -7.66 -1.31 21.63
N VAL A 533 -6.52 -1.79 21.13
CA VAL A 533 -6.32 -2.00 19.69
C VAL A 533 -7.09 -3.22 19.18
N GLN A 534 -7.16 -3.38 17.86
CA GLN A 534 -7.90 -4.48 17.25
C GLN A 534 -7.18 -5.82 17.44
N ARG A 535 -7.97 -6.89 17.36
CA ARG A 535 -7.50 -8.27 17.49
C ARG A 535 -6.33 -8.62 16.56
N GLN A 536 -6.26 -8.06 15.35
CA GLN A 536 -5.16 -8.36 14.41
C GLN A 536 -3.78 -8.05 15.02
N ALA A 537 -3.66 -6.95 15.77
CA ALA A 537 -2.43 -6.61 16.47
C ALA A 537 -2.17 -7.51 17.70
N HIS A 538 -3.23 -8.04 18.34
CA HIS A 538 -3.11 -8.99 19.46
C HIS A 538 -2.65 -10.38 19.00
N ASP A 539 -3.08 -10.80 17.80
CA ASP A 539 -2.68 -12.06 17.16
C ASP A 539 -1.32 -11.94 16.44
N PHE A 540 -0.64 -10.78 16.53
CA PHE A 540 0.68 -10.57 15.93
C PHE A 540 1.75 -11.39 16.66
N ASP A 541 2.61 -12.03 15.87
CA ASP A 541 3.67 -12.93 16.32
C ASP A 541 4.94 -12.14 16.60
N VAL A 542 5.52 -12.31 17.78
CA VAL A 542 6.70 -11.58 18.24
C VAL A 542 7.83 -12.52 18.67
N ASP A 543 7.71 -13.81 18.33
CA ASP A 543 8.74 -14.78 18.62
C ASP A 543 9.97 -14.59 17.71
N GLY A 544 11.16 -14.86 18.24
CA GLY A 544 12.40 -14.78 17.49
C GLY A 544 12.72 -16.07 16.74
N VAL A 545 12.29 -17.22 17.26
CA VAL A 545 12.57 -18.53 16.65
C VAL A 545 11.47 -19.53 17.00
N TYR A 546 10.83 -20.12 16.00
CA TYR A 546 9.83 -21.16 16.25
C TYR A 546 10.43 -22.44 16.83
N SER A 547 9.63 -23.16 17.61
CA SER A 547 10.00 -24.45 18.21
C SER A 547 9.93 -25.59 17.19
N LEU A 548 10.61 -26.71 17.47
CA LEU A 548 10.49 -27.92 16.64
C LEU A 548 9.04 -28.43 16.60
N GLU A 549 8.38 -28.42 17.77
CA GLU A 549 6.98 -28.82 17.92
C GLU A 549 6.05 -28.00 16.99
N PHE A 550 6.33 -26.70 16.80
CA PHE A 550 5.56 -25.88 15.86
C PHE A 550 5.62 -26.46 14.44
N TYR A 551 6.82 -26.76 13.94
CA TYR A 551 7.02 -27.31 12.60
C TYR A 551 6.33 -28.67 12.44
N GLU A 552 6.44 -29.56 13.42
CA GLU A 552 5.75 -30.86 13.41
C GLU A 552 4.22 -30.69 13.36
N LYS A 553 3.66 -29.75 14.14
CA LYS A 553 2.23 -29.42 14.10
C LYS A 553 1.77 -28.83 12.77
N THR A 554 2.65 -28.20 12.00
CA THR A 554 2.31 -27.76 10.64
C THR A 554 2.10 -28.95 9.70
N LEU A 555 2.88 -30.03 9.84
CA LEU A 555 2.73 -31.25 9.03
C LEU A 555 1.40 -31.97 9.33
N GLU A 556 0.98 -31.96 10.61
CA GLU A 556 -0.33 -32.47 11.04
C GLU A 556 -1.52 -31.61 10.58
N LYS A 557 -1.26 -30.45 9.96
CA LYS A 557 -2.28 -29.44 9.59
C LYS A 557 -3.12 -29.00 10.79
N ALA A 558 -2.48 -28.84 11.95
CA ALA A 558 -3.16 -28.48 13.19
C ALA A 558 -3.87 -27.11 13.07
N GLU A 559 -4.92 -26.93 13.88
CA GLU A 559 -5.60 -25.64 14.00
C GLU A 559 -4.69 -24.61 14.67
N ALA A 560 -4.53 -23.43 14.06
CA ALA A 560 -3.65 -22.38 14.57
C ALA A 560 -3.96 -21.97 16.02
N LYS A 561 -5.23 -22.06 16.44
CA LYS A 561 -5.65 -21.77 17.82
C LYS A 561 -5.06 -22.74 18.86
N LYS A 562 -4.91 -24.02 18.53
CA LYS A 562 -4.30 -25.01 19.45
C LYS A 562 -2.80 -24.74 19.61
N VAL A 563 -2.16 -24.33 18.52
CA VAL A 563 -0.72 -24.02 18.45
C VAL A 563 -0.40 -22.62 18.98
N SER A 564 -1.39 -21.74 19.13
CA SER A 564 -1.16 -20.37 19.63
C SER A 564 -0.45 -20.32 20.99
N SER A 565 -0.65 -21.32 21.85
CA SER A 565 -0.06 -21.38 23.19
C SER A 565 1.46 -21.56 23.22
N ILE A 566 2.06 -22.13 22.17
CA ILE A 566 3.51 -22.36 22.07
C ILE A 566 4.26 -21.19 21.41
N ILE A 567 3.53 -20.19 20.90
CA ILE A 567 4.08 -19.01 20.23
C ILE A 567 3.89 -17.78 21.12
N ASP A 568 4.89 -16.90 21.15
CA ASP A 568 4.79 -15.62 21.81
C ASP A 568 3.98 -14.62 20.97
N LEU A 569 2.80 -14.24 21.47
CA LEU A 569 1.87 -13.33 20.82
C LEU A 569 1.77 -12.04 21.63
N VAL A 570 1.48 -10.93 20.96
CA VAL A 570 1.21 -9.65 21.64
C VAL A 570 0.11 -9.79 22.69
N SER A 571 -0.91 -10.61 22.42
CA SER A 571 -2.00 -10.92 23.37
C SER A 571 -1.52 -11.50 24.70
N HIS A 572 -0.45 -12.31 24.71
CA HIS A 572 0.11 -12.93 25.91
C HIS A 572 0.86 -11.93 26.79
N ARG A 573 1.33 -10.83 26.19
CA ARG A 573 2.11 -9.79 26.88
C ARG A 573 1.25 -8.65 27.45
N LEU A 574 -0.04 -8.59 27.11
CA LEU A 574 -0.94 -7.53 27.52
C LEU A 574 -1.02 -7.38 29.05
N GLY A 575 -0.84 -6.15 29.55
CA GLY A 575 -0.86 -5.86 30.97
C GLY A 575 0.48 -6.02 31.70
N THR A 576 1.53 -6.44 30.98
CA THR A 576 2.93 -6.42 31.46
C THR A 576 3.73 -5.34 30.73
N GLU A 577 4.93 -5.02 31.20
CA GLU A 577 5.83 -4.06 30.51
C GLU A 577 6.25 -4.54 29.12
N ALA A 578 6.31 -5.86 28.91
CA ALA A 578 6.65 -6.49 27.63
C ALA A 578 5.64 -6.24 26.50
N GLN A 579 4.50 -5.59 26.78
CA GLN A 579 3.58 -5.14 25.73
C GLN A 579 4.12 -3.98 24.89
N PHE A 580 5.14 -3.27 25.39
CA PHE A 580 5.70 -2.07 24.75
C PHE A 580 7.01 -2.32 24.01
N GLU A 581 7.82 -3.27 24.49
CA GLU A 581 9.19 -3.53 24.03
C GLU A 581 9.53 -5.04 24.15
N GLY A 582 10.66 -5.46 23.59
CA GLY A 582 11.14 -6.84 23.58
C GLY A 582 10.56 -7.69 22.44
N PHE A 583 10.14 -7.07 21.35
CA PHE A 583 9.60 -7.76 20.19
C PHE A 583 10.75 -8.38 19.38
N LYS A 584 10.48 -9.49 18.69
CA LYS A 584 11.48 -10.15 17.84
C LYS A 584 10.90 -10.43 16.46
N PHE A 585 11.75 -10.98 15.60
CA PHE A 585 11.41 -11.42 14.26
C PHE A 585 12.23 -12.66 13.93
N THR A 586 11.73 -13.50 13.02
CA THR A 586 12.36 -14.76 12.65
C THR A 586 13.40 -14.61 11.53
N THR A 587 13.10 -13.77 10.54
CA THR A 587 13.88 -13.70 9.30
C THR A 587 14.48 -12.29 9.14
N PRO A 588 15.81 -12.15 9.15
CA PRO A 588 16.46 -10.86 8.96
C PRO A 588 16.35 -10.39 7.50
N VAL A 589 16.36 -9.06 7.32
CA VAL A 589 16.44 -8.41 6.00
C VAL A 589 17.70 -7.56 5.91
N SER A 590 18.27 -7.47 4.72
CA SER A 590 19.45 -6.65 4.47
C SER A 590 19.13 -5.16 4.57
N ASN A 591 18.10 -4.70 3.84
CA ASN A 591 17.59 -3.34 3.89
C ASN A 591 16.08 -3.29 3.62
N ILE A 592 15.30 -2.65 4.48
CA ILE A 592 13.83 -2.52 4.32
C ILE A 592 13.40 -1.73 3.06
N ASN A 593 14.28 -0.90 2.51
CA ASN A 593 14.04 -0.12 1.30
C ASN A 593 14.48 -0.83 0.01
N LEU A 594 15.07 -2.02 0.12
CA LEU A 594 15.57 -2.76 -1.03
C LEU A 594 14.41 -3.28 -1.87
N GLY A 595 14.32 -2.82 -3.12
CA GLY A 595 13.29 -3.22 -4.07
C GLY A 595 12.83 -2.08 -4.96
N ASN A 596 11.75 -2.31 -5.71
CA ASN A 596 11.18 -1.31 -6.61
C ASN A 596 10.30 -0.32 -5.84
N SER A 597 10.72 0.95 -5.75
CA SER A 597 10.00 1.99 -5.01
C SER A 597 8.64 2.35 -5.63
N ASN A 598 8.48 2.14 -6.93
CA ASN A 598 7.26 2.42 -7.68
C ASN A 598 6.83 1.19 -8.48
N SER A 599 5.55 0.82 -8.36
CA SER A 599 4.98 -0.25 -9.18
C SER A 599 4.93 0.16 -10.66
N ALA A 600 5.27 -0.77 -11.55
CA ALA A 600 5.14 -0.58 -13.00
C ALA A 600 3.71 -0.20 -13.41
N TYR A 601 2.70 -0.66 -12.64
CA TYR A 601 1.30 -0.29 -12.83
C TYR A 601 1.05 1.23 -12.85
N LYS A 602 1.81 2.02 -12.09
CA LYS A 602 1.69 3.49 -12.07
C LYS A 602 2.37 4.16 -13.26
N GLN A 603 3.38 3.53 -13.85
CA GLN A 603 4.13 4.07 -14.98
C GLN A 603 3.29 4.05 -16.26
N PHE A 604 2.50 2.99 -16.46
CA PHE A 604 1.59 2.88 -17.59
C PHE A 604 0.39 3.82 -17.47
N LYS A 605 0.11 4.59 -18.54
CA LYS A 605 -1.00 5.55 -18.56
C LYS A 605 -2.30 4.89 -19.03
N SER A 606 -2.23 4.08 -20.08
CA SER A 606 -3.41 3.47 -20.67
C SER A 606 -3.76 2.14 -19.99
N MET A 607 -5.06 1.82 -19.92
CA MET A 607 -5.50 0.54 -19.35
C MET A 607 -5.18 -0.64 -20.29
N VAL A 608 -5.14 -0.41 -21.60
CA VAL A 608 -4.79 -1.44 -22.59
C VAL A 608 -3.32 -1.86 -22.44
N GLU A 609 -2.40 -0.91 -22.25
CA GLU A 609 -1.00 -1.22 -21.92
C GLU A 609 -0.90 -2.07 -20.65
N LYS A 610 -1.58 -1.66 -19.58
CA LYS A 610 -1.57 -2.39 -18.30
C LYS A 610 -2.05 -3.82 -18.46
N LEU A 611 -3.11 -4.02 -19.24
CA LEU A 611 -3.63 -5.35 -19.53
C LEU A 611 -2.62 -6.18 -20.33
N ASN A 612 -2.04 -5.62 -21.38
CA ASN A 612 -1.08 -6.35 -22.21
C ASN A 612 0.14 -6.79 -21.39
N MET A 613 0.66 -5.92 -20.53
CA MET A 613 1.76 -6.25 -19.62
C MET A 613 1.37 -7.31 -18.58
N GLN A 614 0.14 -7.25 -18.05
CA GLN A 614 -0.38 -8.28 -17.15
C GLN A 614 -0.44 -9.65 -17.84
N LEU A 615 -0.88 -9.69 -19.10
CA LEU A 615 -0.99 -10.93 -19.87
C LEU A 615 0.37 -11.47 -20.30
N GLU A 616 1.30 -10.61 -20.73
CA GLU A 616 2.67 -10.99 -21.06
C GLU A 616 3.40 -11.57 -19.83
N LEU A 617 3.18 -10.99 -18.64
CA LEU A 617 3.70 -11.56 -17.40
C LEU A 617 3.06 -12.92 -17.11
N GLY A 618 1.74 -13.05 -17.32
CA GLY A 618 1.05 -14.34 -17.20
C GLY A 618 1.61 -15.41 -18.12
N GLU A 619 1.97 -15.08 -19.36
CA GLU A 619 2.57 -16.00 -20.33
C GLU A 619 3.95 -16.52 -19.91
N LYS A 620 4.65 -15.79 -19.03
CA LYS A 620 5.97 -16.17 -18.50
C LYS A 620 5.88 -17.02 -17.22
N ILE A 621 4.75 -17.03 -16.54
CA ILE A 621 4.59 -17.70 -15.23
C ILE A 621 3.79 -18.99 -15.42
N ASP A 622 4.42 -20.13 -15.14
CA ASP A 622 3.81 -21.45 -15.27
C ASP A 622 2.53 -21.63 -14.41
N ALA A 623 2.52 -21.01 -13.21
CA ALA A 623 1.38 -21.06 -12.29
C ALA A 623 0.14 -20.28 -12.75
N VAL A 624 0.21 -19.51 -13.83
CA VAL A 624 -0.88 -18.63 -14.29
C VAL A 624 -1.52 -19.14 -15.57
N ASP A 625 -2.79 -19.55 -15.50
CA ASP A 625 -3.59 -19.80 -16.70
C ASP A 625 -4.04 -18.47 -17.33
N VAL A 626 -3.31 -18.06 -18.37
CA VAL A 626 -3.56 -16.80 -19.11
C VAL A 626 -4.92 -16.81 -19.80
N ARG A 627 -5.40 -17.96 -20.29
CA ARG A 627 -6.72 -18.06 -20.93
C ARG A 627 -7.82 -17.75 -19.93
N HIS A 628 -7.70 -18.30 -18.71
CA HIS A 628 -8.62 -18.00 -17.63
C HIS A 628 -8.57 -16.52 -17.20
N VAL A 629 -7.38 -15.93 -17.12
CA VAL A 629 -7.21 -14.50 -16.80
C VAL A 629 -7.85 -13.61 -17.87
N ALA A 630 -7.59 -13.88 -19.15
CA ALA A 630 -8.16 -13.13 -20.27
C ALA A 630 -9.69 -13.20 -20.26
N LEU A 631 -10.25 -14.40 -20.07
CA LEU A 631 -11.70 -14.62 -19.95
C LEU A 631 -12.32 -13.81 -18.80
N LYS A 632 -11.65 -13.79 -17.64
CA LYS A 632 -12.11 -13.06 -16.46
C LYS A 632 -12.10 -11.55 -16.70
N VAL A 633 -11.06 -11.01 -17.32
CA VAL A 633 -10.98 -9.58 -17.68
C VAL A 633 -12.08 -9.22 -18.67
N LEU A 634 -12.27 -10.03 -19.71
CA LEU A 634 -13.26 -9.80 -20.76
C LEU A 634 -14.68 -9.71 -20.17
N THR A 635 -15.05 -10.66 -19.32
CA THR A 635 -16.39 -10.78 -18.74
C THR A 635 -16.67 -9.73 -17.65
N THR A 636 -15.75 -9.54 -16.71
CA THR A 636 -15.99 -8.71 -15.52
C THR A 636 -15.75 -7.22 -15.78
N HIS A 637 -14.81 -6.87 -16.68
CA HIS A 637 -14.47 -5.49 -16.99
C HIS A 637 -14.99 -5.05 -18.35
N PHE A 638 -14.55 -5.66 -19.45
CA PHE A 638 -14.76 -5.10 -20.79
C PHE A 638 -16.22 -5.18 -21.24
N ILE A 639 -16.79 -6.38 -21.30
CA ILE A 639 -18.19 -6.57 -21.72
C ILE A 639 -19.15 -5.80 -20.81
N ARG A 640 -18.87 -5.77 -19.50
CA ARG A 640 -19.69 -5.04 -18.53
C ARG A 640 -19.65 -3.52 -18.76
N ASP A 641 -18.48 -2.97 -19.04
CA ASP A 641 -18.32 -1.53 -19.30
C ASP A 641 -18.90 -1.13 -20.65
N ILE A 642 -18.63 -1.90 -21.72
CA ILE A 642 -19.17 -1.63 -23.06
C ILE A 642 -20.70 -1.67 -23.04
N ALA A 643 -21.30 -2.76 -22.54
CA ALA A 643 -22.76 -2.90 -22.48
C ALA A 643 -23.40 -1.91 -21.48
N GLY A 644 -22.66 -1.50 -20.44
CA GLY A 644 -23.08 -0.48 -19.48
C GLY A 644 -23.11 0.91 -20.12
N ASN A 645 -22.05 1.29 -20.82
CA ASN A 645 -21.95 2.57 -21.52
C ASN A 645 -22.92 2.66 -22.69
N LEU A 646 -23.16 1.56 -23.41
CA LEU A 646 -24.17 1.48 -24.49
C LEU A 646 -25.59 1.76 -23.96
N ARG A 647 -25.98 1.07 -22.88
CA ARG A 647 -27.27 1.32 -22.20
C ARG A 647 -27.37 2.70 -21.58
N ALA A 648 -26.27 3.20 -21.00
CA ALA A 648 -26.22 4.55 -20.46
C ALA A 648 -26.37 5.60 -21.56
N PHE A 649 -25.78 5.39 -22.74
CA PHE A 649 -25.86 6.30 -23.87
C PHE A 649 -27.30 6.46 -24.38
N SER A 650 -28.06 5.37 -24.50
CA SER A 650 -29.46 5.41 -24.95
C SER A 650 -30.41 6.05 -23.94
N THR A 651 -30.07 6.02 -22.65
CA THR A 651 -30.91 6.54 -21.55
C THR A 651 -30.39 7.84 -20.91
N GLN A 652 -29.33 8.43 -21.47
CA GLN A 652 -28.60 9.52 -20.82
C GLN A 652 -29.41 10.82 -20.66
N ALA A 653 -29.01 11.59 -19.66
CA ALA A 653 -29.43 12.98 -19.48
C ALA A 653 -28.42 13.94 -20.13
N PHE A 654 -28.89 15.15 -20.43
CA PHE A 654 -28.09 16.25 -20.96
C PHE A 654 -27.64 17.17 -19.82
N ARG A 655 -26.42 17.68 -19.87
CA ARG A 655 -25.87 18.60 -18.87
C ARG A 655 -25.51 19.93 -19.54
N CYS A 656 -25.87 21.04 -18.90
CA CYS A 656 -25.35 22.34 -19.33
C CYS A 656 -23.89 22.54 -18.89
N LYS A 657 -23.03 22.96 -19.82
CA LYS A 657 -21.61 23.25 -19.54
C LYS A 657 -21.41 24.38 -18.53
N SER A 658 -22.27 25.39 -18.55
CA SER A 658 -22.11 26.60 -17.72
C SER A 658 -22.67 26.42 -16.31
N CYS A 659 -23.91 25.95 -16.17
CA CYS A 659 -24.58 25.85 -14.86
C CYS A 659 -24.60 24.44 -14.26
N ASN A 660 -24.15 23.41 -14.99
CA ASN A 660 -24.17 22.00 -14.60
C ASN A 660 -25.56 21.41 -14.31
N LYS A 661 -26.64 22.11 -14.66
CA LYS A 661 -28.00 21.59 -14.52
C LYS A 661 -28.22 20.44 -15.50
N ARG A 662 -28.84 19.37 -15.00
CA ARG A 662 -29.15 18.16 -15.76
C ARG A 662 -30.59 18.21 -16.26
N PHE A 663 -30.78 17.80 -17.50
CA PHE A 663 -32.08 17.72 -18.17
C PHE A 663 -32.27 16.30 -18.68
N ARG A 664 -33.37 15.65 -18.28
CA ARG A 664 -33.67 14.28 -18.74
C ARG A 664 -33.85 14.22 -20.26
N ARG A 665 -34.37 15.27 -20.87
CA ARG A 665 -34.56 15.41 -22.32
C ARG A 665 -33.90 16.70 -22.80
N LEU A 666 -33.47 16.72 -24.06
CA LEU A 666 -32.94 17.93 -24.67
C LEU A 666 -34.07 18.98 -24.78
N PRO A 667 -33.93 20.18 -24.18
CA PRO A 667 -34.86 21.27 -24.41
C PRO A 667 -34.92 21.62 -25.90
N LEU A 668 -36.13 21.83 -26.44
CA LEU A 668 -36.34 22.13 -27.86
C LEU A 668 -35.56 23.37 -28.35
N ARG A 669 -35.26 24.32 -27.45
CA ARG A 669 -34.44 25.50 -27.76
C ARG A 669 -32.96 25.17 -28.00
N GLY A 670 -32.50 23.95 -27.76
CA GLY A 670 -31.09 23.52 -27.86
C GLY A 670 -30.14 24.15 -26.84
N LYS A 671 -30.60 25.11 -26.04
CA LYS A 671 -29.85 25.84 -25.02
C LYS A 671 -30.44 25.63 -23.63
N CYS A 672 -29.63 25.85 -22.60
CA CYS A 672 -30.11 25.77 -21.22
C CYS A 672 -31.13 26.87 -20.92
N PRO A 673 -32.35 26.55 -20.43
CA PRO A 673 -33.37 27.55 -20.13
C PRO A 673 -33.02 28.50 -18.98
N PHE A 674 -32.03 28.17 -18.14
CA PHE A 674 -31.64 28.98 -16.97
C PHE A 674 -30.45 29.91 -17.21
N CYS A 675 -29.53 29.54 -18.11
CA CYS A 675 -28.28 30.29 -18.31
C CYS A 675 -27.89 30.45 -19.78
N ASN A 676 -28.74 30.01 -20.71
CA ASN A 676 -28.52 30.03 -22.15
C ASN A 676 -27.25 29.30 -22.64
N GLY A 677 -26.56 28.56 -21.77
CA GLY A 677 -25.35 27.82 -22.09
C GLY A 677 -25.61 26.57 -22.95
N SER A 678 -24.57 26.10 -23.62
CA SER A 678 -24.63 24.88 -24.44
C SER A 678 -24.85 23.63 -23.60
N LEU A 679 -25.62 22.71 -24.16
CA LEU A 679 -25.90 21.40 -23.57
C LEU A 679 -24.99 20.36 -24.19
N THR A 680 -24.51 19.44 -23.37
CA THR A 680 -23.71 18.32 -23.83
C THR A 680 -24.24 17.01 -23.31
N LEU A 681 -23.96 15.96 -24.09
CA LEU A 681 -24.10 14.57 -23.69
C LEU A 681 -23.24 14.29 -22.45
N THR A 682 -23.66 13.32 -21.66
CA THR A 682 -22.90 12.85 -20.50
C THR A 682 -22.07 11.63 -20.84
N VAL A 683 -22.52 10.83 -21.81
CA VAL A 683 -21.78 9.69 -22.39
C VAL A 683 -21.61 9.94 -23.88
N TYR A 684 -20.40 9.75 -24.39
CA TYR A 684 -20.02 9.96 -25.78
C TYR A 684 -19.73 8.62 -26.47
N ARG A 685 -19.88 8.58 -27.80
CA ARG A 685 -19.57 7.40 -28.64
C ARG A 685 -18.20 6.79 -28.33
N GLY A 686 -17.16 7.61 -28.29
CA GLY A 686 -15.80 7.14 -27.99
C GLY A 686 -15.63 6.51 -26.60
N GLY A 687 -16.55 6.74 -25.67
CA GLY A 687 -16.57 6.04 -24.38
C GLY A 687 -17.05 4.58 -24.49
N ILE A 688 -17.87 4.28 -25.50
CA ILE A 688 -18.40 2.94 -25.78
C ILE A 688 -17.38 2.13 -26.59
N GLU A 689 -16.79 2.74 -27.63
CA GLU A 689 -15.84 2.08 -28.54
C GLU A 689 -14.46 1.81 -27.91
N LYS A 690 -14.13 2.50 -26.82
CA LYS A 690 -12.80 2.48 -26.17
C LYS A 690 -12.19 1.09 -25.96
N TYR A 691 -13.01 0.10 -25.65
CA TYR A 691 -12.55 -1.26 -25.29
C TYR A 691 -12.92 -2.33 -26.31
N LEU A 692 -13.59 -1.97 -27.41
CA LEU A 692 -14.11 -2.94 -28.36
C LEU A 692 -12.98 -3.66 -29.11
N ASP A 693 -12.01 -2.91 -29.63
CA ASP A 693 -10.84 -3.48 -30.33
C ASP A 693 -9.97 -4.32 -29.39
N ALA A 694 -9.80 -3.87 -28.14
CA ALA A 694 -9.04 -4.61 -27.13
C ALA A 694 -9.75 -5.92 -26.75
N ALA A 695 -11.08 -5.91 -26.65
CA ALA A 695 -11.87 -7.11 -26.39
C ALA A 695 -11.74 -8.13 -27.54
N GLN A 696 -11.82 -7.67 -28.78
CA GLN A 696 -11.66 -8.54 -29.95
C GLN A 696 -10.29 -9.20 -30.00
N ARG A 697 -9.21 -8.40 -29.84
CA ARG A 697 -7.84 -8.92 -29.80
C ARG A 697 -7.61 -9.98 -28.72
N LEU A 698 -8.27 -9.85 -27.56
CA LEU A 698 -8.17 -10.87 -26.51
C LEU A 698 -8.81 -12.20 -26.90
N ILE A 699 -9.97 -12.12 -27.56
CA ILE A 699 -10.70 -13.31 -28.03
C ILE A 699 -9.86 -14.04 -29.06
N ASP A 700 -9.30 -13.31 -30.02
CA ASP A 700 -8.51 -13.88 -31.11
C ASP A 700 -7.16 -14.43 -30.62
N LYS A 701 -6.46 -13.73 -29.71
CA LYS A 701 -5.13 -14.14 -29.21
C LYS A 701 -5.19 -15.39 -28.34
N TYR A 702 -6.21 -15.52 -27.48
CA TYR A 702 -6.30 -16.61 -26.50
C TYR A 702 -7.31 -17.70 -26.87
N ASP A 703 -7.89 -17.64 -28.08
CA ASP A 703 -8.88 -18.59 -28.58
C ASP A 703 -10.03 -18.79 -27.58
N LEU A 704 -10.66 -17.67 -27.20
CA LEU A 704 -11.76 -17.67 -26.22
C LEU A 704 -13.06 -18.23 -26.83
N PRO A 705 -13.99 -18.77 -26.02
CA PRO A 705 -15.21 -19.39 -26.55
C PRO A 705 -16.01 -18.51 -27.51
N ASN A 706 -16.49 -19.10 -28.61
CA ASN A 706 -17.22 -18.44 -29.71
C ASN A 706 -18.38 -17.54 -29.26
N TYR A 707 -19.02 -17.86 -28.14
CA TYR A 707 -20.05 -17.03 -27.54
C TYR A 707 -19.60 -15.57 -27.34
N TYR A 708 -18.35 -15.36 -26.90
CA TYR A 708 -17.82 -14.02 -26.66
C TYR A 708 -17.51 -13.28 -27.97
N ALA A 709 -16.99 -13.98 -28.97
CA ALA A 709 -16.78 -13.43 -30.31
C ALA A 709 -18.10 -12.93 -30.91
N GLN A 710 -19.13 -13.78 -30.89
CA GLN A 710 -20.48 -13.43 -31.37
C GLN A 710 -21.07 -12.24 -30.60
N ARG A 711 -20.88 -12.19 -29.28
CA ARG A 711 -21.38 -11.11 -28.45
C ARG A 711 -20.71 -9.76 -28.75
N ILE A 712 -19.41 -9.74 -28.98
CA ILE A 712 -18.70 -8.51 -29.36
C ILE A 712 -19.11 -8.07 -30.76
N ALA A 713 -19.28 -9.00 -31.71
CA ALA A 713 -19.80 -8.71 -33.04
C ALA A 713 -21.19 -8.06 -32.99
N LEU A 714 -22.13 -8.63 -32.23
CA LEU A 714 -23.47 -8.06 -32.05
C LEU A 714 -23.44 -6.64 -31.46
N ILE A 715 -22.56 -6.39 -30.49
CA ILE A 715 -22.41 -5.06 -29.90
C ILE A 715 -21.86 -4.08 -30.93
N LYS A 716 -20.92 -4.51 -31.78
CA LYS A 716 -20.36 -3.69 -32.86
C LYS A 716 -21.46 -3.31 -33.85
N ASP A 717 -22.27 -4.27 -34.28
CA ASP A 717 -23.41 -4.04 -35.18
C ASP A 717 -24.43 -3.06 -34.57
N GLU A 718 -24.72 -3.18 -33.27
CA GLU A 718 -25.63 -2.28 -32.56
C GLU A 718 -25.08 -0.84 -32.48
N ILE A 719 -23.77 -0.68 -32.26
CA ILE A 719 -23.10 0.63 -32.27
C ILE A 719 -23.18 1.23 -33.68
N GLU A 720 -22.83 0.47 -34.71
CA GLU A 720 -22.91 0.93 -36.10
C GLU A 720 -24.33 1.38 -36.44
N SER A 721 -25.34 0.55 -36.13
CA SER A 721 -26.76 0.88 -36.34
C SER A 721 -27.21 2.14 -35.60
N MET A 722 -26.79 2.35 -34.33
CA MET A 722 -27.18 3.52 -33.55
C MET A 722 -26.50 4.82 -33.99
N PHE A 723 -25.28 4.75 -34.51
CA PHE A 723 -24.47 5.93 -34.82
C PHE A 723 -24.38 6.27 -36.31
N ASP A 724 -24.78 5.37 -37.21
CA ASP A 724 -24.87 5.69 -38.64
C ASP A 724 -26.01 6.65 -38.91
N ASN A 725 -25.69 7.93 -38.75
CA ASN A 725 -26.38 8.99 -39.45
C ASN A 725 -25.95 8.90 -40.92
N LYS A 726 -26.92 8.86 -41.83
CA LYS A 726 -26.81 9.02 -43.28
C LYS A 726 -26.18 10.38 -43.69
N LYS A 727 -25.00 10.72 -43.17
CA LYS A 727 -24.15 11.78 -43.69
C LYS A 727 -23.07 11.10 -44.52
N PRO A 728 -22.82 11.52 -45.77
CA PRO A 728 -21.83 10.89 -46.63
C PRO A 728 -20.47 10.92 -45.93
N LYS A 729 -19.91 9.74 -45.64
CA LYS A 729 -18.54 9.59 -45.18
C LYS A 729 -17.62 9.74 -46.40
N GLN A 730 -16.56 10.51 -46.26
CA GLN A 730 -15.50 10.60 -47.27
C GLN A 730 -14.73 9.27 -47.23
N VAL A 731 -14.91 8.46 -48.27
CA VAL A 731 -14.24 7.15 -48.40
C VAL A 731 -12.83 7.39 -48.95
N SER A 732 -11.83 6.68 -48.42
CA SER A 732 -10.48 6.76 -48.95
C SER A 732 -10.39 5.92 -50.24
N LEU A 733 -9.63 6.37 -51.23
CA LEU A 733 -9.43 5.63 -52.50
C LEU A 733 -8.80 4.24 -52.29
N ILE A 734 -8.17 4.01 -51.14
CA ILE A 734 -7.53 2.74 -50.76
C ILE A 734 -8.57 1.70 -50.37
N ASP A 735 -9.75 2.11 -49.87
CA ASP A 735 -10.82 1.17 -49.50
C ASP A 735 -11.51 0.53 -50.74
N PHE A 736 -11.15 0.97 -51.95
CA PHE A 736 -11.65 0.45 -53.23
C PHE A 736 -10.61 -0.36 -54.02
N ALA A 737 -9.35 -0.41 -53.57
CA ALA A 737 -8.27 -1.18 -54.18
C ALA A 737 -8.00 -2.44 -53.36
#